data_AF-A0A2N1U126-F1
#
_entry.id   AF-A0A2N1U126-F1
#
_cell.length_a   1.000
_cell.length_b   1.000
_cell.length_c   1.000
_cell.angle_alpha   90.00
_cell.angle_beta   90.00
_cell.angle_gamma   90.00
#
_symmetry.space_group_name_H-M   'P 1'
#
loop_
_entity.id
_entity.type
_entity.pdbx_description
1 polymer ?
#
loop_
_entity_poly.entity_id
_entity_poly.type
_entity_poly.pdbx_seq_one_letter_code
_entity_poly.pdbx_strand_id
1 'polypeptide(L)'
;MNEVAQKRIKELKEKITAAVAGNLGASFAENTRARLTLLLAEAGLQHSEGIVFSYLQNHPEQEEAIIAGSKFGSEEIETFLLDLLKQQRSAHRDLIVEQLGMRKKPELVGKLQPYLADADRHVRFQTANALFNIGGKEAALALCEYISDPDEWISMTILRLLCIMRELESIPILIEKYHQDEDLRRKALMISFLARFRSVTLLPIFDEGIQARDARLRANSIEAIGNLSLTPDEIKGRVEEHLHDPNNRIRANAILAIAKLEPEKIKPEIQEMVASNDVQLRRSAAFILGMIPSGEYHDLGAALVADKSEVVRKRMIQSLRNFSSEFVFNQLDLALSDQNKWIRKHAIDMAARLSKFPHKKILGLLKTERAAPNLEACLNFFTFHPIEEALTAIKLHVKDRRLPVVKALLSAVAAIGGVEGVKSVAPRLEQRDPQVIRALSEILIKAGERKILEDLVERFAQLKHENQVEALIPSLTSSLKIIEQGDSMPEPLLKSFEKIEVSERPLAPARPPVPVAEPSESEDALPPAVDEVLKESREEASDYEESDEIDLDLDLGSGAAGDAEMPGLLSLGDLGGGQPTEEKPVRKPVKKPVSEKPKVSPHYRAGLKAYNVGKYKKALVEFGRLLETEQKPPNNVYLYMGLMQCEQENYEQARDYLQTFLGKEPDHSRANFVLGKVYRQLKLWNGLIEVYERFIGGELEASPKMKTKIYHDLGIACVLVARYERGAQLLDSLLKLQPDDAEIGYYLALSHFHMNKISSAGQILHQASKTATGNKRISKLIEALAIKVRSGGI
;
A
#
# COMPACT_ATOMS: atom_id res chain seq x y z
N MET A 1 3.78 6.78 -34.51
CA MET A 1 4.99 7.62 -34.38
C MET A 1 5.63 7.76 -35.75
N ASN A 2 5.92 8.98 -36.22
CA ASN A 2 6.59 9.19 -37.52
C ASN A 2 8.13 9.03 -37.45
N GLU A 3 8.79 8.96 -38.61
CA GLU A 3 10.26 8.81 -38.72
C GLU A 3 11.03 9.94 -38.01
N VAL A 4 10.49 11.17 -38.01
CA VAL A 4 11.10 12.33 -37.36
C VAL A 4 11.15 12.14 -35.84
N ALA A 5 10.06 11.67 -35.24
CA ALA A 5 9.98 11.37 -33.82
C ALA A 5 10.92 10.21 -33.44
N GLN A 6 10.95 9.14 -34.24
CA GLN A 6 11.90 8.03 -34.04
C GLN A 6 13.35 8.51 -34.06
N LYS A 7 13.72 9.34 -35.04
CA LYS A 7 15.06 9.91 -35.16
C LYS A 7 15.43 10.76 -33.94
N ARG A 8 14.54 11.64 -33.48
CA ARG A 8 14.78 12.52 -32.32
C ARG A 8 14.87 11.75 -31.00
N ILE A 9 14.04 10.73 -30.82
CA ILE A 9 14.13 9.83 -29.66
C ILE A 9 15.47 9.11 -29.67
N LYS A 10 15.92 8.65 -30.85
CA LYS A 10 17.24 8.05 -31.01
C LYS A 10 18.37 9.03 -30.68
N GLU A 11 18.34 10.25 -31.23
CA GLU A 11 19.33 11.31 -30.93
C GLU A 11 19.39 11.63 -29.43
N LEU A 12 18.24 11.68 -28.75
CA LEU A 12 18.20 11.89 -27.30
C LEU A 12 18.81 10.70 -26.54
N LYS A 13 18.48 9.46 -26.92
CA LYS A 13 19.09 8.26 -26.34
C LYS A 13 20.61 8.26 -26.55
N GLU A 14 21.09 8.72 -27.70
CA GLU A 14 22.51 8.89 -28.00
C GLU A 14 23.14 9.96 -27.09
N LYS A 15 22.50 11.11 -26.90
CA LYS A 15 22.97 12.15 -25.96
C LYS A 15 23.05 11.65 -24.52
N ILE A 16 22.01 10.94 -24.05
CA ILE A 16 21.99 10.32 -22.71
C ILE A 16 23.14 9.33 -22.60
N THR A 17 23.29 8.45 -23.58
CA THR A 17 24.35 7.44 -23.61
C THR A 17 25.74 8.07 -23.56
N ALA A 18 25.98 9.12 -24.34
CA ALA A 18 27.25 9.84 -24.33
C ALA A 18 27.52 10.51 -22.97
N ALA A 19 26.50 11.14 -22.38
CA ALA A 19 26.61 11.78 -21.07
C ALA A 19 26.88 10.77 -19.94
N VAL A 20 26.26 9.60 -19.99
CA VAL A 20 26.49 8.50 -19.03
C VAL A 20 27.87 7.87 -19.24
N ALA A 21 28.27 7.60 -20.48
CA ALA A 21 29.58 7.04 -20.80
C ALA A 21 30.73 7.97 -20.36
N GLY A 22 30.60 9.28 -20.55
CA GLY A 22 31.58 10.26 -20.07
C GLY A 22 31.74 10.26 -18.54
N ASN A 23 30.66 9.98 -17.82
CA ASN A 23 30.65 9.89 -16.36
C ASN A 23 31.14 8.53 -15.83
N LEU A 24 30.97 7.44 -16.58
CA LEU A 24 31.49 6.11 -16.22
C LEU A 24 33.03 6.06 -16.15
N GLY A 25 33.72 6.94 -16.89
CA GLY A 25 35.18 7.08 -16.83
C GLY A 25 35.70 7.90 -15.63
N ALA A 26 34.81 8.47 -14.81
CA ALA A 26 35.19 9.22 -13.62
C ALA A 26 35.45 8.29 -12.42
N SER A 27 36.24 8.76 -11.44
CA SER A 27 36.52 8.03 -10.20
C SER A 27 35.34 8.05 -9.23
N PHE A 28 34.19 7.51 -9.63
CA PHE A 28 33.01 7.36 -8.79
C PHE A 28 33.03 6.05 -8.00
N ALA A 29 32.27 6.01 -6.90
CA ALA A 29 32.05 4.78 -6.15
C ALA A 29 31.39 3.70 -7.02
N GLU A 30 31.63 2.43 -6.70
CA GLU A 30 31.08 1.30 -7.46
C GLU A 30 29.55 1.35 -7.56
N ASN A 31 28.85 1.75 -6.50
CA ASN A 31 27.38 1.88 -6.51
C ASN A 31 26.89 2.90 -7.56
N THR A 32 27.55 4.04 -7.68
CA THR A 32 27.23 5.04 -8.71
C THR A 32 27.52 4.49 -10.10
N ARG A 33 28.65 3.78 -10.28
CA ARG A 33 28.98 3.13 -11.55
C ARG A 33 27.95 2.07 -11.93
N ALA A 34 27.49 1.24 -10.99
CA ALA A 34 26.45 0.25 -11.19
C ALA A 34 25.14 0.88 -11.71
N ARG A 35 24.68 1.96 -11.06
CA ARG A 35 23.49 2.73 -11.47
C ARG A 35 23.65 3.40 -12.83
N LEU A 36 24.84 3.92 -13.13
CA LEU A 36 25.14 4.50 -14.44
C LEU A 36 25.17 3.42 -15.54
N THR A 37 25.71 2.23 -15.27
CA THR A 37 25.67 1.09 -16.19
C THR A 37 24.24 0.64 -16.46
N LEU A 38 23.37 0.63 -15.44
CA LEU A 38 21.95 0.35 -15.64
C LEU A 38 21.27 1.42 -16.49
N LEU A 39 21.51 2.70 -16.22
CA LEU A 39 20.98 3.81 -17.03
C LEU A 39 21.47 3.75 -18.49
N LEU A 40 22.73 3.34 -18.69
CA LEU A 40 23.32 3.11 -20.00
C LEU A 40 22.59 1.98 -20.76
N ALA A 41 22.24 0.90 -20.06
CA ALA A 41 21.46 -0.19 -20.62
C ALA A 41 19.99 0.19 -20.88
N GLU A 42 19.36 1.00 -20.02
CA GLU A 42 18.01 1.56 -20.22
C GLU A 42 17.93 2.49 -21.45
N ALA A 43 19.04 3.11 -21.89
CA ALA A 43 19.04 3.84 -23.15
C ALA A 43 18.83 2.90 -24.35
N GLY A 44 19.32 1.65 -24.26
CA GLY A 44 19.05 0.56 -25.21
C GLY A 44 19.74 0.68 -26.57
N LEU A 45 20.89 1.36 -26.64
CA LEU A 45 21.68 1.47 -27.88
C LEU A 45 22.65 0.28 -28.02
N GLN A 46 22.67 -0.40 -29.16
CA GLN A 46 23.51 -1.61 -29.34
C GLN A 46 25.01 -1.38 -29.07
N HIS A 47 25.55 -0.20 -29.37
CA HIS A 47 26.97 0.05 -29.13
C HIS A 47 27.35 0.16 -27.63
N SER A 48 26.38 0.27 -26.71
CA SER A 48 26.66 0.24 -25.27
C SER A 48 26.73 -1.18 -24.71
N GLU A 49 26.31 -2.19 -25.48
CA GLU A 49 26.30 -3.60 -25.09
C GLU A 49 27.68 -4.08 -24.62
N GLY A 50 28.75 -3.78 -25.38
CA GLY A 50 30.10 -4.21 -25.01
C GLY A 50 30.60 -3.63 -23.70
N ILE A 51 30.22 -2.39 -23.38
CA ILE A 51 30.55 -1.73 -22.10
C ILE A 51 29.80 -2.43 -20.96
N VAL A 52 28.50 -2.65 -21.15
CA VAL A 52 27.64 -3.29 -20.15
C VAL A 52 28.06 -4.74 -19.90
N PHE A 53 28.38 -5.49 -20.96
CA PHE A 53 28.80 -6.89 -20.83
C PHE A 53 30.15 -7.00 -20.14
N SER A 54 31.13 -6.15 -20.50
CA SER A 54 32.41 -6.08 -19.79
C SER A 54 32.22 -5.75 -18.31
N TYR A 55 31.31 -4.82 -17.98
CA TYR A 55 30.98 -4.51 -16.59
C TYR A 55 30.38 -5.72 -15.85
N LEU A 56 29.43 -6.42 -16.48
CA LEU A 56 28.82 -7.65 -15.94
C LEU A 56 29.84 -8.77 -15.71
N GLN A 57 30.83 -8.93 -16.59
CA GLN A 57 31.89 -9.92 -16.43
C GLN A 57 32.81 -9.62 -15.24
N ASN A 58 33.06 -8.34 -14.98
CA ASN A 58 33.93 -7.90 -13.89
C ASN A 58 33.20 -7.80 -12.53
N HIS A 59 31.88 -7.61 -12.56
CA HIS A 59 31.03 -7.43 -11.37
C HIS A 59 29.78 -8.31 -11.40
N PRO A 60 29.91 -9.65 -11.55
CA PRO A 60 28.77 -10.57 -11.63
C PRO A 60 27.95 -10.64 -10.32
N GLU A 61 28.51 -10.16 -9.21
CA GLU A 61 27.85 -10.06 -7.91
C GLU A 61 26.92 -8.86 -7.77
N GLN A 62 26.92 -7.91 -8.70
CA GLN A 62 26.07 -6.72 -8.63
C GLN A 62 24.74 -6.92 -9.37
N GLU A 63 23.63 -6.64 -8.68
CA GLU A 63 22.27 -6.71 -9.22
C GLU A 63 22.10 -5.81 -10.46
N GLU A 64 22.58 -4.56 -10.40
CA GLU A 64 22.47 -3.63 -11.53
C GLU A 64 23.19 -4.14 -12.78
N ALA A 65 24.32 -4.83 -12.63
CA ALA A 65 25.08 -5.38 -13.76
C ALA A 65 24.30 -6.51 -14.46
N ILE A 66 23.67 -7.39 -13.68
CA ILE A 66 22.83 -8.49 -14.20
C ILE A 66 21.62 -7.92 -14.95
N ILE A 67 20.93 -6.94 -14.36
CA ILE A 67 19.77 -6.28 -14.99
C ILE A 67 20.20 -5.55 -16.26
N ALA A 68 21.31 -4.80 -16.21
CA ALA A 68 21.83 -4.06 -17.34
C ALA A 68 22.18 -4.98 -18.52
N GLY A 69 22.91 -6.07 -18.27
CA GLY A 69 23.23 -7.05 -19.32
C GLY A 69 21.98 -7.69 -19.91
N SER A 70 20.98 -7.97 -19.08
CA SER A 70 19.73 -8.61 -19.51
C SER A 70 18.85 -7.77 -20.42
N LYS A 71 19.09 -6.45 -20.52
CA LYS A 71 18.45 -5.57 -21.51
C LYS A 71 18.88 -5.88 -22.94
N PHE A 72 20.02 -6.54 -23.11
CA PHE A 72 20.54 -6.93 -24.41
C PHE A 72 20.19 -8.39 -24.71
N GLY A 73 19.78 -8.65 -25.95
CA GLY A 73 19.29 -9.96 -26.40
C GLY A 73 20.37 -10.92 -26.87
N SER A 74 21.66 -10.65 -26.66
CA SER A 74 22.74 -11.48 -27.17
C SER A 74 22.80 -12.86 -26.51
N GLU A 75 23.25 -13.83 -27.31
CA GLU A 75 23.49 -15.20 -26.89
C GLU A 75 24.68 -15.31 -25.94
N GLU A 76 25.67 -14.43 -26.07
CA GLU A 76 26.85 -14.37 -25.21
C GLU A 76 26.47 -14.02 -23.76
N ILE A 77 25.65 -12.98 -23.58
CA ILE A 77 25.12 -12.61 -22.26
C ILE A 77 24.21 -13.72 -21.73
N GLU A 78 23.37 -14.33 -22.59
CA GLU A 78 22.52 -15.45 -22.16
C GLU A 78 23.32 -16.61 -21.60
N THR A 79 24.38 -16.99 -22.32
CA THR A 79 25.24 -18.11 -21.96
C THR A 79 25.98 -17.80 -20.67
N PHE A 80 26.51 -16.58 -20.53
CA PHE A 80 27.16 -16.13 -19.31
C PHE A 80 26.21 -16.18 -18.09
N LEU A 81 24.99 -15.68 -18.22
CA LEU A 81 23.97 -15.72 -17.16
C LEU A 81 23.58 -17.16 -16.80
N LEU A 82 23.40 -18.04 -17.79
CA LEU A 82 23.12 -19.47 -17.56
C LEU A 82 24.28 -20.17 -16.83
N ASP A 83 25.52 -19.81 -17.12
CA ASP A 83 26.69 -20.37 -16.45
C ASP A 83 26.87 -19.84 -15.03
N LEU A 84 26.57 -18.57 -14.77
CA LEU A 84 26.48 -18.02 -13.41
C LEU A 84 25.39 -18.74 -12.59
N LEU A 85 24.23 -18.98 -13.19
CA LEU A 85 23.09 -19.60 -12.50
C LEU A 85 23.40 -21.03 -12.00
N LYS A 86 24.25 -21.78 -12.71
CA LYS A 86 24.70 -23.13 -12.33
C LYS A 86 25.58 -23.12 -11.07
N GLN A 87 26.23 -22.00 -10.76
CA GLN A 87 27.11 -21.91 -9.61
C GLN A 87 26.26 -21.76 -8.35
N GLN A 88 26.25 -22.77 -7.47
CA GLN A 88 25.42 -22.76 -6.26
C GLN A 88 25.70 -21.57 -5.32
N ARG A 89 26.92 -21.01 -5.36
CA ARG A 89 27.33 -19.85 -4.55
C ARG A 89 27.15 -18.52 -5.24
N SER A 90 26.65 -18.48 -6.49
CA SER A 90 26.40 -17.22 -7.18
C SER A 90 25.39 -16.40 -6.36
N ALA A 91 25.71 -15.12 -6.14
CA ALA A 91 24.71 -14.18 -5.66
C ALA A 91 23.60 -14.01 -6.72
N HIS A 92 22.42 -13.56 -6.29
CA HIS A 92 21.32 -13.15 -7.19
C HIS A 92 20.84 -14.20 -8.21
N ARG A 93 20.91 -15.50 -7.88
CA ARG A 93 20.43 -16.58 -8.78
C ARG A 93 18.94 -16.43 -9.11
N ASP A 94 18.16 -15.96 -8.14
CA ASP A 94 16.74 -15.65 -8.29
C ASP A 94 16.51 -14.54 -9.33
N LEU A 95 17.31 -13.46 -9.29
CA LEU A 95 17.30 -12.39 -10.28
C LEU A 95 17.74 -12.90 -11.66
N ILE A 96 18.79 -13.72 -11.74
CA ILE A 96 19.26 -14.27 -13.03
C ILE A 96 18.14 -15.08 -13.69
N VAL A 97 17.43 -15.92 -12.93
CA VAL A 97 16.29 -16.68 -13.42
C VAL A 97 15.16 -15.76 -13.90
N GLU A 98 14.84 -14.73 -13.13
CA GLU A 98 13.85 -13.73 -13.52
C GLU A 98 14.20 -13.08 -14.86
N GLN A 99 15.45 -12.62 -15.01
CA GLN A 99 15.92 -11.95 -16.22
C GLN A 99 15.92 -12.88 -17.44
N LEU A 100 16.33 -14.15 -17.28
CA LEU A 100 16.26 -15.15 -18.34
C LEU A 100 14.80 -15.43 -18.74
N GLY A 101 13.88 -15.49 -17.78
CA GLY A 101 12.44 -15.63 -18.02
C GLY A 101 11.84 -14.47 -18.83
N MET A 102 12.30 -13.24 -18.61
CA MET A 102 11.84 -12.05 -19.35
C MET A 102 12.14 -12.12 -20.86
N ARG A 103 13.08 -12.97 -21.29
CA ARG A 103 13.42 -13.19 -22.71
C ARG A 103 12.35 -13.97 -23.49
N LYS A 104 11.45 -14.68 -22.80
CA LYS A 104 10.33 -15.44 -23.39
C LYS A 104 10.73 -16.43 -24.49
N LYS A 105 11.90 -17.05 -24.38
CA LYS A 105 12.38 -18.09 -25.31
C LYS A 105 11.93 -19.48 -24.82
N PRO A 106 11.16 -20.26 -25.60
CA PRO A 106 10.72 -21.60 -25.19
C PRO A 106 11.87 -22.56 -24.86
N GLU A 107 13.01 -22.43 -25.53
CA GLU A 107 14.22 -23.23 -25.31
C GLU A 107 14.81 -23.08 -23.90
N LEU A 108 14.48 -22.00 -23.19
CA LEU A 108 14.91 -21.77 -21.81
C LEU A 108 14.10 -22.59 -20.80
N VAL A 109 12.92 -23.13 -21.16
CA VAL A 109 12.09 -23.92 -20.24
C VAL A 109 12.89 -25.10 -19.66
N GLY A 110 13.52 -25.91 -20.53
CA GLY A 110 14.31 -27.05 -20.10
C GLY A 110 15.56 -26.66 -19.30
N LYS A 111 16.13 -25.47 -19.56
CA LYS A 111 17.29 -24.95 -18.82
C LYS A 111 16.91 -24.42 -17.43
N LEU A 112 15.70 -23.88 -17.27
CA LEU A 112 15.22 -23.29 -16.03
C LEU A 112 14.47 -24.29 -15.13
N GLN A 113 13.81 -25.30 -15.69
CA GLN A 113 13.04 -26.30 -14.94
C GLN A 113 13.77 -26.90 -13.71
N PRO A 114 15.07 -27.26 -13.78
CA PRO A 114 15.77 -27.82 -12.61
C PRO A 114 15.77 -26.91 -11.37
N TYR A 115 15.66 -25.59 -11.57
CA TYR A 115 15.66 -24.61 -10.48
C TYR A 115 14.31 -24.48 -9.77
N LEU A 116 13.26 -25.18 -10.24
CA LEU A 116 12.05 -25.40 -9.45
C LEU A 116 12.30 -26.30 -8.23
N ALA A 117 13.41 -27.04 -8.19
CA ALA A 117 13.84 -27.85 -7.05
C ALA A 117 14.96 -27.18 -6.23
N ASP A 118 15.22 -25.89 -6.43
CA ASP A 118 16.35 -25.22 -5.80
C ASP A 118 16.25 -25.19 -4.27
N ALA A 119 17.40 -25.23 -3.59
CA ALA A 119 17.46 -25.13 -2.13
C ALA A 119 16.92 -23.77 -1.64
N ASP A 120 17.15 -22.69 -2.39
CA ASP A 120 16.61 -21.37 -2.06
C ASP A 120 15.16 -21.22 -2.56
N ARG A 121 14.27 -20.89 -1.63
CA ARG A 121 12.87 -20.60 -1.93
C ARG A 121 12.67 -19.42 -2.88
N HIS A 122 13.54 -18.41 -2.88
CA HIS A 122 13.43 -17.27 -3.78
C HIS A 122 13.76 -17.69 -5.22
N VAL A 123 14.76 -18.54 -5.40
CA VAL A 123 15.10 -19.12 -6.71
C VAL A 123 13.95 -19.98 -7.22
N ARG A 124 13.34 -20.85 -6.39
CA ARG A 124 12.17 -21.64 -6.79
C ARG A 124 11.00 -20.74 -7.21
N PHE A 125 10.68 -19.72 -6.41
CA PHE A 125 9.62 -18.76 -6.71
C PHE A 125 9.87 -18.02 -8.02
N GLN A 126 11.08 -17.49 -8.24
CA GLN A 126 11.40 -16.79 -9.48
C GLN A 126 11.45 -17.72 -10.68
N THR A 127 11.86 -18.97 -10.49
CA THR A 127 11.78 -20.00 -11.55
C THR A 127 10.35 -20.23 -11.98
N ALA A 128 9.41 -20.31 -11.03
CA ALA A 128 8.00 -20.46 -11.36
C ALA A 128 7.48 -19.27 -12.19
N ASN A 129 7.81 -18.04 -11.80
CA ASN A 129 7.43 -16.84 -12.55
C ASN A 129 8.11 -16.76 -13.92
N ALA A 130 9.38 -17.15 -14.02
CA ALA A 130 10.13 -17.16 -15.27
C ALA A 130 9.51 -18.14 -16.28
N LEU A 131 9.17 -19.35 -15.84
CA LEU A 131 8.48 -20.33 -16.68
C LEU A 131 7.09 -19.84 -17.11
N PHE A 132 6.34 -19.22 -16.21
CA PHE A 132 5.08 -18.57 -16.55
C PHE A 132 5.24 -17.46 -17.60
N ASN A 133 6.26 -16.61 -17.46
CA ASN A 133 6.56 -15.53 -18.39
C ASN A 133 6.95 -16.05 -19.78
N ILE A 134 7.67 -17.17 -19.84
CA ILE A 134 7.98 -17.87 -21.10
C ILE A 134 6.70 -18.42 -21.73
N GLY A 135 5.86 -19.07 -20.92
CA GLY A 135 4.57 -19.60 -21.37
C GLY A 135 4.69 -20.93 -22.12
N GLY A 136 3.53 -21.43 -22.56
CA GLY A 136 3.43 -22.66 -23.35
C GLY A 136 3.28 -23.93 -22.52
N LYS A 137 3.01 -25.02 -23.25
CA LYS A 137 2.70 -26.34 -22.72
C LYS A 137 3.82 -26.91 -21.85
N GLU A 138 5.06 -26.83 -22.33
CA GLU A 138 6.22 -27.39 -21.63
C GLU A 138 6.45 -26.69 -20.28
N ALA A 139 6.30 -25.36 -20.25
CA ALA A 139 6.40 -24.58 -19.02
C ALA A 139 5.27 -24.95 -18.03
N ALA A 140 4.04 -25.14 -18.51
CA ALA A 140 2.94 -25.57 -17.65
C ALA A 140 3.16 -26.98 -17.08
N LEU A 141 3.64 -27.92 -17.89
CA LEU A 141 3.95 -29.27 -17.42
C LEU A 141 5.07 -29.26 -16.38
N ALA A 142 6.14 -28.50 -16.59
CA ALA A 142 7.21 -28.32 -15.61
C ALA A 142 6.69 -27.75 -14.28
N LEU A 143 5.81 -26.75 -14.33
CA LEU A 143 5.17 -26.17 -13.14
C LEU A 143 4.28 -27.19 -12.42
N CYS A 144 3.60 -28.08 -13.13
CA CYS A 144 2.70 -29.08 -12.53
C CYS A 144 3.44 -30.06 -11.59
N GLU A 145 4.69 -30.39 -11.88
CA GLU A 145 5.52 -31.27 -11.05
C GLU A 145 5.74 -30.69 -9.64
N TYR A 146 5.71 -29.35 -9.51
CA TYR A 146 6.06 -28.62 -8.29
C TYR A 146 4.87 -27.91 -7.62
N ILE A 147 3.63 -28.28 -7.96
CA ILE A 147 2.42 -27.75 -7.29
C ILE A 147 2.48 -28.01 -5.77
N SER A 148 3.11 -29.10 -5.34
CA SER A 148 3.24 -29.47 -3.93
C SER A 148 4.54 -28.96 -3.29
N ASP A 149 5.05 -27.79 -3.70
CA ASP A 149 6.23 -27.17 -3.05
C ASP A 149 6.07 -27.12 -1.53
N PRO A 150 7.15 -27.39 -0.75
CA PRO A 150 7.10 -27.33 0.71
C PRO A 150 6.75 -25.94 1.25
N ASP A 151 7.03 -24.86 0.51
CA ASP A 151 6.57 -23.52 0.84
C ASP A 151 5.15 -23.31 0.25
N GLU A 152 4.16 -23.21 1.14
CA GLU A 152 2.74 -23.03 0.79
C GLU A 152 2.53 -21.84 -0.15
N TRP A 153 3.30 -20.76 0.01
CA TRP A 153 3.14 -19.58 -0.82
C TRP A 153 3.62 -19.81 -2.26
N ILE A 154 4.69 -20.60 -2.45
CA ILE A 154 5.17 -21.00 -3.77
C ILE A 154 4.18 -21.97 -4.41
N SER A 155 3.73 -22.98 -3.67
CA SER A 155 2.70 -23.92 -4.08
C SER A 155 1.45 -23.20 -4.62
N MET A 156 0.95 -22.21 -3.87
CA MET A 156 -0.23 -21.42 -4.28
C MET A 156 0.05 -20.46 -5.45
N THR A 157 1.28 -19.99 -5.58
CA THR A 157 1.70 -19.19 -6.73
C THR A 157 1.69 -20.05 -7.99
N ILE A 158 2.35 -21.21 -7.98
CA ILE A 158 2.42 -22.13 -9.12
C ILE A 158 1.02 -22.48 -9.62
N LEU A 159 0.12 -22.86 -8.72
CA LEU A 159 -1.27 -23.18 -9.05
C LEU A 159 -2.01 -21.99 -9.68
N ARG A 160 -1.79 -20.78 -9.19
CA ARG A 160 -2.35 -19.56 -9.78
C ARG A 160 -1.80 -19.30 -11.18
N LEU A 161 -0.49 -19.47 -11.38
CA LEU A 161 0.18 -19.27 -12.67
C LEU A 161 -0.36 -20.25 -13.71
N LEU A 162 -0.43 -21.54 -13.38
CA LEU A 162 -1.03 -22.59 -14.22
C LEU A 162 -2.45 -22.25 -14.68
N CYS A 163 -3.26 -21.68 -13.79
CA CYS A 163 -4.63 -21.29 -14.12
C CYS A 163 -4.75 -20.02 -14.95
N ILE A 164 -3.70 -19.19 -14.99
CA ILE A 164 -3.60 -18.08 -15.93
C ILE A 164 -3.14 -18.60 -17.30
N MET A 165 -2.22 -19.57 -17.32
CA MET A 165 -1.75 -20.21 -18.56
C MET A 165 -2.87 -20.99 -19.27
N ARG A 166 -3.74 -21.68 -18.51
CA ARG A 166 -4.91 -22.43 -19.01
C ARG A 166 -4.58 -23.53 -20.03
N GLU A 167 -3.40 -24.15 -19.90
CA GLU A 167 -3.00 -25.30 -20.73
C GLU A 167 -3.83 -26.53 -20.35
N LEU A 168 -4.69 -27.01 -21.27
CA LEU A 168 -5.68 -28.06 -20.97
C LEU A 168 -5.02 -29.40 -20.59
N GLU A 169 -3.82 -29.66 -21.11
CA GLU A 169 -3.02 -30.85 -20.80
C GLU A 169 -2.57 -30.92 -19.34
N SER A 170 -2.60 -29.81 -18.60
CA SER A 170 -2.31 -29.80 -17.16
C SER A 170 -3.47 -30.35 -16.31
N ILE A 171 -4.70 -30.39 -16.85
CA ILE A 171 -5.90 -30.74 -16.08
C ILE A 171 -5.80 -32.12 -15.41
N PRO A 172 -5.36 -33.22 -16.08
CA PRO A 172 -5.25 -34.52 -15.44
C PRO A 172 -4.30 -34.52 -14.23
N ILE A 173 -3.15 -33.84 -14.33
CA ILE A 173 -2.17 -33.75 -13.24
C ILE A 173 -2.75 -32.92 -12.09
N LEU A 174 -3.45 -31.83 -12.41
CA LEU A 174 -4.11 -31.00 -11.41
C LEU A 174 -5.22 -31.73 -10.65
N ILE A 175 -6.00 -32.58 -11.34
CA ILE A 175 -7.02 -33.45 -10.74
C ILE A 175 -6.34 -34.43 -9.77
N GLU A 176 -5.28 -35.10 -10.22
CA GLU A 176 -4.52 -36.03 -9.38
C GLU A 176 -3.99 -35.34 -8.11
N LYS A 177 -3.39 -34.15 -8.26
CA LYS A 177 -2.88 -33.36 -7.14
C LYS A 177 -3.97 -32.89 -6.21
N TYR A 178 -5.15 -32.54 -6.73
CA TYR A 178 -6.30 -32.20 -5.89
C TYR A 178 -6.71 -33.37 -4.99
N HIS A 179 -6.74 -34.60 -5.51
CA HIS A 179 -7.11 -35.76 -4.69
C HIS A 179 -6.04 -36.13 -3.66
N GLN A 180 -4.76 -35.94 -3.96
CA GLN A 180 -3.63 -36.17 -3.04
C GLN A 180 -3.53 -35.14 -1.89
N ASP A 181 -4.25 -34.02 -2.00
CA ASP A 181 -4.16 -32.92 -1.06
C ASP A 181 -5.08 -33.13 0.16
N GLU A 182 -4.54 -33.19 1.36
CA GLU A 182 -5.35 -33.35 2.58
C GLU A 182 -5.84 -32.02 3.17
N ASP A 183 -5.27 -30.88 2.76
CA ASP A 183 -5.67 -29.57 3.31
C ASP A 183 -6.93 -29.04 2.61
N LEU A 184 -8.05 -29.01 3.34
CA LEU A 184 -9.32 -28.49 2.85
C LEU A 184 -9.25 -27.03 2.39
N ARG A 185 -8.45 -26.17 3.04
CA ARG A 185 -8.30 -24.77 2.61
C ARG A 185 -7.60 -24.70 1.25
N ARG A 186 -6.56 -25.52 1.08
CA ARG A 186 -5.80 -25.62 -0.18
C ARG A 186 -6.68 -26.19 -1.29
N LYS A 187 -7.44 -27.26 -1.01
CA LYS A 187 -8.46 -27.81 -1.91
C LYS A 187 -9.51 -26.78 -2.34
N ALA A 188 -10.06 -26.00 -1.42
CA ALA A 188 -11.02 -24.94 -1.76
C ALA A 188 -10.41 -23.91 -2.72
N LEU A 189 -9.15 -23.54 -2.51
CA LEU A 189 -8.44 -22.61 -3.38
C LEU A 189 -8.12 -23.24 -4.75
N MET A 190 -7.75 -24.53 -4.79
CA MET A 190 -7.62 -25.32 -6.02
C MET A 190 -8.92 -25.30 -6.83
N ILE A 191 -10.09 -25.48 -6.22
CA ILE A 191 -11.37 -25.41 -6.94
C ILE A 191 -11.55 -24.03 -7.61
N SER A 192 -11.32 -22.93 -6.89
CA SER A 192 -11.43 -21.58 -7.48
C SER A 192 -10.50 -21.36 -8.67
N PHE A 193 -9.33 -22.00 -8.64
CA PHE A 193 -8.35 -21.93 -9.71
C PHE A 193 -8.72 -22.83 -10.89
N LEU A 194 -9.10 -24.08 -10.63
CA LEU A 194 -9.56 -25.05 -11.62
C LEU A 194 -10.81 -24.57 -12.37
N ALA A 195 -11.72 -23.88 -11.68
CA ALA A 195 -12.89 -23.25 -12.30
C ALA A 195 -12.55 -22.32 -13.48
N ARG A 196 -11.33 -21.74 -13.52
CA ARG A 196 -10.89 -20.86 -14.61
C ARG A 196 -10.60 -21.58 -15.92
N PHE A 197 -10.36 -22.89 -15.89
CA PHE A 197 -10.24 -23.67 -17.13
C PHE A 197 -11.57 -23.69 -17.89
N ARG A 198 -12.70 -23.62 -17.16
CA ARG A 198 -14.08 -23.78 -17.69
C ARG A 198 -14.26 -25.10 -18.44
N SER A 199 -13.55 -26.15 -18.01
CA SER A 199 -13.65 -27.47 -18.59
C SER A 199 -14.70 -28.31 -17.88
N VAL A 200 -15.61 -28.91 -18.64
CA VAL A 200 -16.61 -29.87 -18.11
C VAL A 200 -15.94 -31.11 -17.52
N THR A 201 -14.69 -31.43 -17.90
CA THR A 201 -13.92 -32.53 -17.29
C THR A 201 -13.68 -32.36 -15.79
N LEU A 202 -13.79 -31.13 -15.27
CA LEU A 202 -13.64 -30.82 -13.85
C LEU A 202 -14.95 -30.94 -13.06
N LEU A 203 -16.08 -31.19 -13.74
CA LEU A 203 -17.40 -31.31 -13.11
C LEU A 203 -17.43 -32.31 -11.95
N PRO A 204 -16.81 -33.52 -12.02
CA PRO A 204 -16.80 -34.45 -10.90
C PRO A 204 -16.15 -33.88 -9.62
N ILE A 205 -15.07 -33.10 -9.75
CA ILE A 205 -14.43 -32.42 -8.61
C ILE A 205 -15.37 -31.37 -8.02
N PHE A 206 -16.07 -30.62 -8.87
CA PHE A 206 -17.00 -29.61 -8.39
C PHE A 206 -18.21 -30.25 -7.69
N ASP A 207 -18.74 -31.35 -8.24
CA ASP A 207 -19.83 -32.13 -7.62
C ASP A 207 -19.41 -32.68 -6.24
N GLU A 208 -18.19 -33.22 -6.12
CA GLU A 208 -17.62 -33.63 -4.83
C GLU A 208 -17.52 -32.44 -3.85
N GLY A 209 -17.03 -31.29 -4.33
CA GLY A 209 -16.85 -30.10 -3.51
C GLY A 209 -18.16 -29.43 -3.06
N ILE A 210 -19.26 -29.54 -3.83
CA ILE A 210 -20.60 -29.09 -3.40
C ILE A 210 -21.06 -29.87 -2.16
N GLN A 211 -20.73 -31.16 -2.07
CA GLN A 211 -21.13 -32.01 -0.96
C GLN A 211 -20.17 -31.92 0.24
N ALA A 212 -19.14 -31.08 0.17
CA ALA A 212 -18.14 -30.94 1.22
C ALA A 212 -18.70 -30.30 2.50
N ARG A 213 -18.17 -30.72 3.66
CA ARG A 213 -18.51 -30.09 4.96
C ARG A 213 -18.02 -28.66 5.06
N ASP A 214 -16.87 -28.34 4.47
CA ASP A 214 -16.30 -27.00 4.48
C ASP A 214 -17.07 -26.06 3.53
N ALA A 215 -17.52 -24.93 4.06
CA ALA A 215 -18.35 -24.00 3.32
C ALA A 215 -17.62 -23.26 2.19
N ARG A 216 -16.27 -23.16 2.23
CA ARG A 216 -15.49 -22.53 1.15
C ARG A 216 -15.41 -23.45 -0.05
N LEU A 217 -15.17 -24.76 0.16
CA LEU A 217 -15.26 -25.76 -0.92
C LEU A 217 -16.62 -25.69 -1.60
N ARG A 218 -17.71 -25.78 -0.83
CA ARG A 218 -19.07 -25.72 -1.38
C ARG A 218 -19.30 -24.46 -2.21
N ALA A 219 -18.99 -23.29 -1.64
CA ALA A 219 -19.20 -22.01 -2.32
C ALA A 219 -18.39 -21.92 -3.63
N ASN A 220 -17.14 -22.37 -3.63
CA ASN A 220 -16.27 -22.32 -4.80
C ASN A 220 -16.71 -23.31 -5.88
N SER A 221 -17.21 -24.50 -5.49
CA SER A 221 -17.78 -25.47 -6.43
C SER A 221 -19.06 -24.97 -7.09
N ILE A 222 -19.97 -24.36 -6.32
CA ILE A 222 -21.20 -23.75 -6.88
C ILE A 222 -20.85 -22.67 -7.90
N GLU A 223 -19.89 -21.81 -7.58
CA GLU A 223 -19.39 -20.80 -8.52
C GLU A 223 -18.78 -21.43 -9.78
N ALA A 224 -18.01 -22.50 -9.61
CA ALA A 224 -17.39 -23.21 -10.73
C ALA A 224 -18.45 -23.80 -11.66
N ILE A 225 -19.44 -24.52 -11.11
CA ILE A 225 -20.54 -25.13 -11.85
C ILE A 225 -21.37 -24.09 -12.59
N GLY A 226 -21.71 -22.97 -11.94
CA GLY A 226 -22.42 -21.86 -12.57
C GLY A 226 -21.63 -21.09 -13.64
N ASN A 227 -20.37 -21.45 -13.87
CA ASN A 227 -19.51 -20.90 -14.93
C ASN A 227 -19.15 -21.93 -16.02
N LEU A 228 -19.59 -23.19 -15.87
CA LEU A 228 -19.40 -24.23 -16.89
C LEU A 228 -20.45 -24.10 -18.01
N SER A 229 -20.09 -24.60 -19.19
CA SER A 229 -21.00 -24.72 -20.33
C SER A 229 -21.89 -25.95 -20.21
N LEU A 230 -22.75 -25.98 -19.17
CA LEU A 230 -23.76 -27.01 -18.93
C LEU A 230 -25.15 -26.52 -19.37
N THR A 231 -26.11 -27.44 -19.49
CA THR A 231 -27.51 -27.06 -19.73
C THR A 231 -28.10 -26.36 -18.50
N PRO A 232 -29.10 -25.47 -18.66
CA PRO A 232 -29.73 -24.78 -17.53
C PRO A 232 -30.28 -25.74 -16.46
N ASP A 233 -30.88 -26.87 -16.89
CA ASP A 233 -31.43 -27.88 -15.97
C ASP A 233 -30.33 -28.59 -15.15
N GLU A 234 -29.17 -28.86 -15.76
CA GLU A 234 -28.04 -29.47 -15.05
C GLU A 234 -27.41 -28.55 -13.99
N ILE A 235 -27.35 -27.25 -14.27
CA ILE A 235 -26.87 -26.26 -13.29
C ILE A 235 -27.91 -26.11 -12.19
N LYS A 236 -29.18 -25.96 -12.56
CA LYS A 236 -30.29 -25.78 -11.62
C LYS A 236 -30.41 -26.96 -10.65
N GLY A 237 -30.40 -28.19 -11.17
CA GLY A 237 -30.48 -29.41 -10.37
C GLY A 237 -29.36 -29.59 -9.34
N ARG A 238 -28.24 -28.87 -9.48
CA ARG A 238 -27.12 -28.88 -8.53
C ARG A 238 -27.10 -27.71 -7.55
N VAL A 239 -27.70 -26.58 -7.91
CA VAL A 239 -27.48 -25.31 -7.20
C VAL A 239 -28.73 -24.77 -6.52
N GLU A 240 -29.93 -25.18 -6.94
CA GLU A 240 -31.20 -24.64 -6.45
C GLU A 240 -31.41 -24.86 -4.94
N GLU A 241 -30.97 -26.00 -4.39
CA GLU A 241 -31.08 -26.29 -2.94
C GLU A 241 -30.29 -25.31 -2.06
N HIS A 242 -29.33 -24.56 -2.65
CA HIS A 242 -28.44 -23.65 -1.94
C HIS A 242 -28.90 -22.19 -1.94
N LEU A 243 -30.06 -21.86 -2.54
CA LEU A 243 -30.59 -20.49 -2.63
C LEU A 243 -30.91 -19.84 -1.27
N HIS A 244 -31.09 -20.67 -0.22
CA HIS A 244 -31.36 -20.22 1.15
C HIS A 244 -30.32 -20.75 2.15
N ASP A 245 -29.11 -21.10 1.68
CA ASP A 245 -28.04 -21.58 2.57
C ASP A 245 -27.70 -20.52 3.65
N PRO A 246 -27.51 -20.92 4.93
CA PRO A 246 -27.16 -19.98 6.00
C PRO A 246 -25.80 -19.30 5.79
N ASN A 247 -24.93 -19.87 4.97
CA ASN A 247 -23.68 -19.24 4.58
C ASN A 247 -23.90 -18.24 3.43
N ASN A 248 -23.71 -16.96 3.75
CA ASN A 248 -23.90 -15.85 2.81
C ASN A 248 -23.16 -16.02 1.46
N ARG A 249 -21.98 -16.65 1.45
CA ARG A 249 -21.20 -16.86 0.20
C ARG A 249 -21.81 -17.96 -0.66
N ILE A 250 -22.23 -19.06 -0.06
CA ILE A 250 -22.91 -20.16 -0.75
C ILE A 250 -24.21 -19.64 -1.37
N ARG A 251 -25.03 -18.98 -0.55
CA ARG A 251 -26.28 -18.35 -0.98
C ARG A 251 -26.07 -17.37 -2.14
N ALA A 252 -25.09 -16.47 -2.04
CA ALA A 252 -24.81 -15.51 -3.10
C ALA A 252 -24.34 -16.16 -4.40
N ASN A 253 -23.48 -17.19 -4.32
CA ASN A 253 -23.00 -17.91 -5.50
C ASN A 253 -24.12 -18.72 -6.16
N ALA A 254 -25.02 -19.31 -5.36
CA ALA A 254 -26.19 -20.01 -5.87
C ALA A 254 -27.14 -19.06 -6.63
N ILE A 255 -27.46 -17.92 -6.00
CA ILE A 255 -28.27 -16.87 -6.63
C ILE A 255 -27.64 -16.38 -7.93
N LEU A 256 -26.31 -16.15 -7.97
CA LEU A 256 -25.62 -15.73 -9.18
C LEU A 256 -25.64 -16.77 -10.29
N ALA A 257 -25.51 -18.06 -9.96
CA ALA A 257 -25.58 -19.14 -10.93
C ALA A 257 -26.98 -19.20 -11.57
N ILE A 258 -28.04 -19.13 -10.76
CA ILE A 258 -29.42 -19.15 -11.25
C ILE A 258 -29.80 -17.85 -11.97
N ALA A 259 -29.37 -16.68 -11.48
CA ALA A 259 -29.66 -15.38 -12.09
C ALA A 259 -29.11 -15.24 -13.52
N LYS A 260 -28.03 -15.94 -13.86
CA LYS A 260 -27.52 -16.01 -15.24
C LYS A 260 -28.45 -16.78 -16.18
N LEU A 261 -29.22 -17.72 -15.64
CA LEU A 261 -30.13 -18.59 -16.39
C LEU A 261 -31.54 -17.97 -16.45
N GLU A 262 -32.06 -17.55 -15.31
CA GLU A 262 -33.44 -17.07 -15.13
C GLU A 262 -33.46 -15.75 -14.29
N PRO A 263 -32.98 -14.62 -14.84
CA PRO A 263 -32.84 -13.37 -14.10
C PRO A 263 -34.15 -12.79 -13.58
N GLU A 264 -35.29 -13.12 -14.21
CA GLU A 264 -36.62 -12.64 -13.82
C GLU A 264 -37.17 -13.37 -12.57
N LYS A 265 -36.75 -14.62 -12.34
CA LYS A 265 -37.31 -15.47 -11.27
C LYS A 265 -36.60 -15.31 -9.93
N ILE A 266 -35.39 -14.76 -9.93
CA ILE A 266 -34.50 -14.69 -8.75
C ILE A 266 -34.71 -13.43 -7.88
N LYS A 267 -35.59 -12.53 -8.32
CA LYS A 267 -35.85 -11.26 -7.62
C LYS A 267 -36.34 -11.46 -6.17
N PRO A 268 -37.23 -12.41 -5.84
CA PRO A 268 -37.67 -12.64 -4.46
C PRO A 268 -36.51 -12.97 -3.50
N GLU A 269 -35.56 -13.80 -3.94
CA GLU A 269 -34.41 -14.22 -3.14
C GLU A 269 -33.48 -13.04 -2.85
N ILE A 270 -33.23 -12.18 -3.84
CA ILE A 270 -32.44 -10.95 -3.65
C ILE A 270 -33.18 -9.98 -2.75
N GLN A 271 -34.49 -9.81 -2.91
CA GLN A 271 -35.30 -8.93 -2.07
C GLN A 271 -35.28 -9.35 -0.60
N GLU A 272 -35.34 -10.66 -0.30
CA GLU A 272 -35.17 -11.20 1.04
C GLU A 272 -33.80 -10.82 1.63
N MET A 273 -32.73 -10.95 0.83
CA MET A 273 -31.39 -10.55 1.26
C MET A 273 -31.29 -9.05 1.56
N VAL A 274 -31.93 -8.19 0.76
CA VAL A 274 -31.98 -6.73 0.96
C VAL A 274 -32.77 -6.35 2.20
N ALA A 275 -33.87 -7.06 2.50
CA ALA A 275 -34.70 -6.82 3.67
C ALA A 275 -34.11 -7.35 4.99
N SER A 276 -33.04 -8.15 4.92
CA SER A 276 -32.46 -8.80 6.09
C SER A 276 -31.85 -7.83 7.11
N ASN A 277 -31.95 -8.20 8.39
CA ASN A 277 -31.25 -7.49 9.46
C ASN A 277 -29.72 -7.72 9.42
N ASP A 278 -29.26 -8.80 8.80
CA ASP A 278 -27.82 -9.09 8.65
C ASP A 278 -27.18 -8.15 7.62
N VAL A 279 -26.23 -7.35 8.11
CA VAL A 279 -25.41 -6.44 7.29
C VAL A 279 -24.63 -7.18 6.21
N GLN A 280 -24.12 -8.39 6.49
CA GLN A 280 -23.35 -9.17 5.52
C GLN A 280 -24.24 -9.72 4.41
N LEU A 281 -25.48 -10.09 4.72
CA LEU A 281 -26.44 -10.54 3.72
C LEU A 281 -26.86 -9.39 2.80
N ARG A 282 -27.19 -8.21 3.34
CA ARG A 282 -27.46 -7.00 2.53
C ARG A 282 -26.26 -6.58 1.68
N ARG A 283 -25.03 -6.69 2.22
CA ARG A 283 -23.80 -6.46 1.46
C ARG A 283 -23.64 -7.46 0.31
N SER A 284 -24.03 -8.71 0.53
CA SER A 284 -23.99 -9.76 -0.50
C SER A 284 -25.04 -9.49 -1.59
N ALA A 285 -26.23 -9.02 -1.22
CA ALA A 285 -27.23 -8.54 -2.18
C ALA A 285 -26.68 -7.41 -3.07
N ALA A 286 -26.00 -6.42 -2.47
CA ALA A 286 -25.38 -5.33 -3.21
C ALA A 286 -24.30 -5.83 -4.20
N PHE A 287 -23.57 -6.89 -3.85
CA PHE A 287 -22.64 -7.54 -4.78
C PHE A 287 -23.38 -8.23 -5.94
N ILE A 288 -24.42 -9.02 -5.63
CA ILE A 288 -25.22 -9.75 -6.62
C ILE A 288 -25.83 -8.79 -7.64
N LEU A 289 -26.45 -7.70 -7.17
CA LEU A 289 -27.06 -6.67 -8.03
C LEU A 289 -26.06 -6.04 -9.00
N GLY A 290 -24.79 -5.97 -8.63
CA GLY A 290 -23.73 -5.48 -9.52
C GLY A 290 -23.31 -6.48 -10.59
N MET A 291 -23.67 -7.74 -10.48
CA MET A 291 -23.23 -8.83 -11.36
C MET A 291 -24.32 -9.32 -12.31
N ILE A 292 -25.57 -8.90 -12.12
CA ILE A 292 -26.73 -9.29 -12.92
C ILE A 292 -27.27 -8.11 -13.74
N PRO A 293 -28.00 -8.35 -14.85
CA PRO A 293 -28.67 -7.29 -15.60
C PRO A 293 -29.63 -6.48 -14.71
N SER A 294 -29.49 -5.16 -14.70
CA SER A 294 -30.05 -4.31 -13.64
C SER A 294 -31.49 -3.84 -13.84
N GLY A 295 -32.12 -4.13 -15.00
CA GLY A 295 -33.34 -3.46 -15.45
C GLY A 295 -34.48 -3.45 -14.43
N GLU A 296 -34.64 -4.54 -13.70
CA GLU A 296 -35.72 -4.76 -12.74
C GLU A 296 -35.33 -4.53 -11.27
N TYR A 297 -34.09 -4.10 -11.02
CA TYR A 297 -33.50 -4.06 -9.67
C TYR A 297 -33.17 -2.64 -9.19
N HIS A 298 -33.67 -1.62 -9.87
CA HIS A 298 -33.44 -0.21 -9.53
C HIS A 298 -33.95 0.14 -8.12
N ASP A 299 -35.08 -0.40 -7.71
CA ASP A 299 -35.67 -0.28 -6.38
C ASP A 299 -34.74 -0.84 -5.29
N LEU A 300 -34.27 -2.08 -5.47
CA LEU A 300 -33.37 -2.74 -4.54
C LEU A 300 -32.00 -2.05 -4.49
N GLY A 301 -31.48 -1.63 -5.65
CA GLY A 301 -30.23 -0.89 -5.74
C GLY A 301 -30.30 0.43 -4.98
N ALA A 302 -31.39 1.19 -5.14
CA ALA A 302 -31.57 2.48 -4.45
C ALA A 302 -31.66 2.29 -2.93
N ALA A 303 -32.37 1.26 -2.46
CA ALA A 303 -32.44 0.93 -1.05
C ALA A 303 -31.05 0.66 -0.44
N LEU A 304 -30.18 -0.06 -1.17
CA LEU A 304 -28.83 -0.38 -0.69
C LEU A 304 -27.84 0.79 -0.80
N VAL A 305 -28.02 1.73 -1.74
CA VAL A 305 -27.25 2.99 -1.79
C VAL A 305 -27.55 3.85 -0.56
N ALA A 306 -28.80 3.83 -0.06
CA ALA A 306 -29.24 4.55 1.13
C ALA A 306 -29.18 3.71 2.42
N ASP A 307 -28.51 2.56 2.43
CA ASP A 307 -28.49 1.64 3.57
C ASP A 307 -27.93 2.30 4.84
N LYS A 308 -28.46 1.91 6.01
CA LYS A 308 -27.98 2.36 7.32
C LYS A 308 -26.48 2.08 7.54
N SER A 309 -25.96 0.98 6.99
CA SER A 309 -24.57 0.58 7.10
C SER A 309 -23.72 1.12 5.96
N GLU A 310 -22.66 1.85 6.28
CA GLU A 310 -21.69 2.35 5.32
C GLU A 310 -21.00 1.24 4.51
N VAL A 311 -20.84 0.04 5.09
CA VAL A 311 -20.23 -1.10 4.39
C VAL A 311 -21.13 -1.58 3.23
N VAL A 312 -22.45 -1.52 3.42
CA VAL A 312 -23.44 -1.86 2.38
C VAL A 312 -23.49 -0.76 1.33
N ARG A 313 -23.60 0.51 1.75
CA ARG A 313 -23.58 1.66 0.83
C ARG A 313 -22.34 1.65 -0.06
N LYS A 314 -21.16 1.46 0.53
CA LYS A 314 -19.89 1.32 -0.20
C LYS A 314 -19.95 0.21 -1.23
N ARG A 315 -20.38 -0.99 -0.84
CA ARG A 315 -20.46 -2.13 -1.75
C ARG A 315 -21.42 -1.83 -2.90
N MET A 316 -22.59 -1.25 -2.61
CA MET A 316 -23.58 -0.94 -3.62
C MET A 316 -23.06 0.12 -4.61
N ILE A 317 -22.42 1.19 -4.12
CA ILE A 317 -21.80 2.21 -4.99
C ILE A 317 -20.76 1.59 -5.93
N GLN A 318 -19.96 0.64 -5.44
CA GLN A 318 -19.00 -0.08 -6.29
C GLN A 318 -19.66 -0.99 -7.32
N SER A 319 -20.88 -1.46 -7.04
CA SER A 319 -21.69 -2.34 -7.89
C SER A 319 -22.54 -1.59 -8.93
N LEU A 320 -22.66 -0.26 -8.85
CA LEU A 320 -23.52 0.53 -9.74
C LEU A 320 -23.13 0.50 -11.23
N ARG A 321 -21.94 -0.01 -11.59
CA ARG A 321 -21.42 0.01 -12.97
C ARG A 321 -22.39 -0.59 -14.00
N ASN A 322 -23.11 -1.65 -13.62
CA ASN A 322 -23.98 -2.40 -14.54
C ASN A 322 -25.42 -1.87 -14.55
N PHE A 323 -25.69 -0.77 -13.85
CA PHE A 323 -26.98 -0.08 -13.87
C PHE A 323 -27.06 0.94 -15.02
N SER A 324 -28.29 1.33 -15.39
CA SER A 324 -28.51 2.38 -16.38
C SER A 324 -27.84 3.69 -15.95
N SER A 325 -27.20 4.41 -16.87
CA SER A 325 -26.45 5.64 -16.56
C SER A 325 -27.28 6.69 -15.84
N GLU A 326 -28.56 6.84 -16.22
CA GLU A 326 -29.50 7.77 -15.57
C GLU A 326 -29.69 7.42 -14.08
N PHE A 327 -29.95 6.15 -13.78
CA PHE A 327 -30.06 5.69 -12.41
C PHE A 327 -28.76 5.90 -11.63
N VAL A 328 -27.62 5.51 -12.21
CA VAL A 328 -26.30 5.68 -11.59
C VAL A 328 -26.05 7.14 -11.26
N PHE A 329 -26.38 8.07 -12.15
CA PHE A 329 -26.18 9.50 -11.91
C PHE A 329 -27.01 9.99 -10.72
N ASN A 330 -28.28 9.59 -10.65
CA ASN A 330 -29.16 9.96 -9.54
C ASN A 330 -28.66 9.37 -8.20
N GLN A 331 -28.23 8.11 -8.19
CA GLN A 331 -27.73 7.46 -6.98
C GLN A 331 -26.38 8.05 -6.51
N LEU A 332 -25.47 8.33 -7.45
CA LEU A 332 -24.20 8.97 -7.13
C LEU A 332 -24.41 10.41 -6.65
N ASP A 333 -25.39 11.15 -7.20
CA ASP A 333 -25.72 12.47 -6.68
C ASP A 333 -26.04 12.39 -5.17
N LEU A 334 -26.91 11.46 -4.76
CA LEU A 334 -27.20 11.25 -3.33
C LEU A 334 -25.95 10.88 -2.52
N ALA A 335 -25.15 9.92 -3.02
CA ALA A 335 -23.96 9.44 -2.32
C ALA A 335 -22.83 10.50 -2.19
N LEU A 336 -22.77 11.47 -3.10
CA LEU A 336 -21.84 12.61 -3.01
C LEU A 336 -22.15 13.54 -1.84
N SER A 337 -23.37 13.50 -1.30
CA SER A 337 -23.79 14.23 -0.10
C SER A 337 -23.74 13.40 1.18
N ASP A 338 -23.20 12.17 1.14
CA ASP A 338 -23.16 11.28 2.31
C ASP A 338 -22.34 11.88 3.47
N GLN A 339 -22.77 11.62 4.70
CA GLN A 339 -22.08 12.10 5.90
C GLN A 339 -20.68 11.47 6.04
N ASN A 340 -20.54 10.20 5.64
CA ASN A 340 -19.27 9.48 5.68
C ASN A 340 -18.38 9.89 4.49
N LYS A 341 -17.20 10.43 4.82
CA LYS A 341 -16.21 10.87 3.83
C LYS A 341 -15.80 9.76 2.85
N TRP A 342 -15.73 8.51 3.29
CA TRP A 342 -15.34 7.37 2.44
C TRP A 342 -16.41 7.01 1.43
N ILE A 343 -17.69 7.21 1.77
CA ILE A 343 -18.79 7.02 0.83
C ILE A 343 -18.72 8.09 -0.26
N ARG A 344 -18.52 9.36 0.11
CA ARG A 344 -18.28 10.44 -0.86
C ARG A 344 -17.09 10.11 -1.77
N LYS A 345 -15.96 9.66 -1.20
CA LYS A 345 -14.76 9.23 -1.95
C LYS A 345 -15.09 8.17 -2.99
N HIS A 346 -15.80 7.11 -2.60
CA HIS A 346 -16.19 6.03 -3.51
C HIS A 346 -17.19 6.48 -4.57
N ALA A 347 -18.08 7.42 -4.25
CA ALA A 347 -18.99 8.03 -5.22
C ALA A 347 -18.23 8.87 -6.25
N ILE A 348 -17.24 9.67 -5.83
CA ILE A 348 -16.37 10.45 -6.72
C ILE A 348 -15.56 9.52 -7.64
N ASP A 349 -14.94 8.47 -7.08
CA ASP A 349 -14.18 7.48 -7.86
C ASP A 349 -15.05 6.78 -8.92
N MET A 350 -16.30 6.46 -8.57
CA MET A 350 -17.24 5.87 -9.54
C MET A 350 -17.64 6.88 -10.60
N ALA A 351 -17.95 8.12 -10.20
CA ALA A 351 -18.28 9.21 -11.12
C ALA A 351 -17.15 9.47 -12.13
N ALA A 352 -15.89 9.44 -11.71
CA ALA A 352 -14.74 9.65 -12.58
C ALA A 352 -14.64 8.64 -13.73
N ARG A 353 -15.17 7.43 -13.54
CA ARG A 353 -15.18 6.35 -14.55
C ARG A 353 -16.31 6.48 -15.57
N LEU A 354 -17.23 7.43 -15.39
CA LEU A 354 -18.41 7.60 -16.24
C LEU A 354 -18.21 8.79 -17.17
N SER A 355 -18.20 8.56 -18.48
CA SER A 355 -17.84 9.56 -19.52
C SER A 355 -18.71 10.83 -19.56
N LYS A 356 -19.93 10.81 -19.00
CA LYS A 356 -20.89 11.93 -19.07
C LYS A 356 -21.37 12.41 -17.70
N PHE A 357 -20.63 12.14 -16.63
CA PHE A 357 -21.09 12.49 -15.29
C PHE A 357 -21.14 14.01 -15.08
N PRO A 358 -22.21 14.57 -14.49
CA PRO A 358 -22.31 16.01 -14.21
C PRO A 358 -21.22 16.50 -13.25
N HIS A 359 -20.40 17.46 -13.69
CA HIS A 359 -19.26 17.96 -12.92
C HIS A 359 -19.63 18.95 -11.80
N LYS A 360 -20.83 19.56 -11.83
CA LYS A 360 -21.24 20.66 -10.93
C LYS A 360 -21.08 20.31 -9.44
N LYS A 361 -21.50 19.11 -9.04
CA LYS A 361 -21.43 18.67 -7.64
C LYS A 361 -20.00 18.37 -7.20
N ILE A 362 -19.21 17.74 -8.06
CA ILE A 362 -17.77 17.49 -7.83
C ILE A 362 -17.00 18.81 -7.70
N LEU A 363 -17.32 19.80 -8.55
CA LEU A 363 -16.74 21.14 -8.46
C LEU A 363 -17.09 21.83 -7.14
N GLY A 364 -18.33 21.67 -6.67
CA GLY A 364 -18.76 22.15 -5.35
C GLY A 364 -17.96 21.49 -4.22
N LEU A 365 -17.84 20.16 -4.26
CA LEU A 365 -17.05 19.39 -3.29
C LEU A 365 -15.57 19.78 -3.30
N LEU A 366 -14.96 20.00 -4.47
CA LEU A 366 -13.58 20.44 -4.56
C LEU A 366 -13.34 21.76 -3.80
N LYS A 367 -14.33 22.65 -3.72
CA LYS A 367 -14.21 23.91 -2.97
C LYS A 367 -14.36 23.73 -1.45
N THR A 368 -15.27 22.86 -1.03
CA THR A 368 -15.70 22.75 0.38
C THR A 368 -14.98 21.64 1.16
N GLU A 369 -14.57 20.56 0.48
CA GLU A 369 -13.98 19.39 1.09
C GLU A 369 -12.57 19.67 1.63
N ARG A 370 -12.20 18.95 2.69
CA ARG A 370 -10.90 19.10 3.38
C ARG A 370 -10.18 17.77 3.56
N ALA A 371 -10.91 16.65 3.51
CA ALA A 371 -10.31 15.32 3.60
C ALA A 371 -9.42 15.05 2.38
N ALA A 372 -8.14 14.73 2.62
CA ALA A 372 -7.16 14.46 1.55
C ALA A 372 -7.66 13.42 0.52
N PRO A 373 -8.23 12.26 0.94
CA PRO A 373 -8.69 11.24 -0.02
C PRO A 373 -9.79 11.72 -0.95
N ASN A 374 -10.63 12.65 -0.49
CA ASN A 374 -11.74 13.18 -1.28
C ASN A 374 -11.26 14.29 -2.21
N LEU A 375 -10.33 15.13 -1.74
CA LEU A 375 -9.66 16.13 -2.58
C LEU A 375 -8.90 15.47 -3.72
N GLU A 376 -8.11 14.43 -3.42
CA GLU A 376 -7.42 13.61 -4.42
C GLU A 376 -8.41 13.03 -5.43
N ALA A 377 -9.51 12.43 -4.98
CA ALA A 377 -10.54 11.87 -5.87
C ALA A 377 -11.19 12.94 -6.76
N CYS A 378 -11.51 14.12 -6.21
CA CYS A 378 -12.06 15.25 -6.98
C CYS A 378 -11.08 15.76 -8.03
N LEU A 379 -9.79 15.85 -7.71
CA LEU A 379 -8.75 16.27 -8.66
C LEU A 379 -8.57 15.22 -9.76
N ASN A 380 -8.52 13.94 -9.40
CA ASN A 380 -8.45 12.84 -10.36
C ASN A 380 -9.68 12.81 -11.28
N PHE A 381 -10.88 13.14 -10.79
CA PHE A 381 -12.07 13.29 -11.64
C PHE A 381 -11.80 14.28 -12.79
N PHE A 382 -11.22 15.44 -12.52
CA PHE A 382 -10.92 16.44 -13.55
C PHE A 382 -9.71 16.10 -14.43
N THR A 383 -8.95 15.04 -14.10
CA THR A 383 -7.96 14.48 -15.02
C THR A 383 -8.64 13.71 -16.15
N PHE A 384 -9.74 13.01 -15.86
CA PHE A 384 -10.53 12.27 -16.87
C PHE A 384 -11.63 13.12 -17.52
N HIS A 385 -12.09 14.17 -16.83
CA HIS A 385 -13.12 15.11 -17.27
C HIS A 385 -12.58 16.53 -17.28
N PRO A 386 -11.64 16.87 -18.18
CA PRO A 386 -11.00 18.18 -18.18
C PRO A 386 -12.02 19.27 -18.55
N ILE A 387 -12.19 20.24 -17.65
CA ILE A 387 -13.03 21.43 -17.86
C ILE A 387 -12.27 22.67 -17.37
N GLU A 388 -12.33 23.77 -18.11
CA GLU A 388 -11.61 24.99 -17.78
C GLU A 388 -12.12 25.63 -16.47
N GLU A 389 -13.42 25.54 -16.18
CA GLU A 389 -14.02 26.13 -14.98
C GLU A 389 -13.43 25.54 -13.69
N ALA A 390 -12.94 24.30 -13.73
CA ALA A 390 -12.33 23.62 -12.59
C ALA A 390 -10.99 24.23 -12.18
N LEU A 391 -10.25 24.89 -13.10
CA LEU A 391 -8.93 25.45 -12.80
C LEU A 391 -8.95 26.41 -11.61
N THR A 392 -10.00 27.22 -11.50
CA THR A 392 -10.15 28.18 -10.39
C THR A 392 -10.27 27.46 -9.05
N ALA A 393 -11.02 26.35 -8.99
CA ALA A 393 -11.20 25.55 -7.79
C ALA A 393 -9.96 24.72 -7.47
N ILE A 394 -9.29 24.16 -8.48
CA ILE A 394 -8.04 23.41 -8.33
C ILE A 394 -6.95 24.30 -7.74
N LYS A 395 -6.83 25.55 -8.23
CA LYS A 395 -5.84 26.54 -7.77
C LYS A 395 -5.94 26.89 -6.27
N LEU A 396 -7.08 26.65 -5.62
CA LEU A 396 -7.24 26.84 -4.17
C LEU A 396 -6.36 25.89 -3.35
N HIS A 397 -6.00 24.73 -3.90
CA HIS A 397 -5.28 23.65 -3.20
C HIS A 397 -3.78 23.60 -3.49
N VAL A 398 -3.23 24.60 -4.19
CA VAL A 398 -1.80 24.61 -4.58
C VAL A 398 -0.86 24.69 -3.38
N LYS A 399 -1.33 25.18 -2.23
CA LYS A 399 -0.56 25.22 -0.97
C LYS A 399 -0.61 23.91 -0.17
N ASP A 400 -1.28 22.88 -0.67
CA ASP A 400 -1.33 21.57 0.00
C ASP A 400 0.06 20.92 -0.02
N ARG A 401 0.50 20.41 1.14
CA ARG A 401 1.81 19.76 1.29
C ARG A 401 1.74 18.24 1.12
N ARG A 402 0.55 17.67 1.02
CA ARG A 402 0.37 16.22 0.92
C ARG A 402 0.64 15.80 -0.52
N LEU A 403 1.73 15.06 -0.74
CA LEU A 403 2.17 14.64 -2.07
C LEU A 403 1.07 13.99 -2.94
N PRO A 404 0.16 13.13 -2.45
CA PRO A 404 -0.92 12.59 -3.28
C PRO A 404 -1.84 13.66 -3.86
N VAL A 405 -2.16 14.69 -3.06
CA VAL A 405 -3.00 15.83 -3.49
C VAL A 405 -2.23 16.68 -4.50
N VAL A 406 -0.94 16.93 -4.26
CA VAL A 406 -0.08 17.68 -5.19
C VAL A 406 0.02 16.98 -6.55
N LYS A 407 0.23 15.65 -6.55
CA LYS A 407 0.27 14.85 -7.80
C LYS A 407 -1.05 14.91 -8.55
N ALA A 408 -2.18 14.68 -7.86
CA ALA A 408 -3.50 14.75 -8.47
C ALA A 408 -3.82 16.16 -9.00
N LEU A 409 -3.39 17.21 -8.28
CA LEU A 409 -3.52 18.60 -8.69
C LEU A 409 -2.74 18.87 -9.97
N LEU A 410 -1.46 18.48 -10.00
CA LEU A 410 -0.61 18.65 -11.18
C LEU A 410 -1.16 17.89 -12.39
N SER A 411 -1.65 16.66 -12.20
CA SER A 411 -2.29 15.87 -13.27
C SER A 411 -3.56 16.52 -13.79
N ALA A 412 -4.43 17.02 -12.91
CA ALA A 412 -5.66 17.71 -13.31
C ALA A 412 -5.36 19.01 -14.07
N VAL A 413 -4.41 19.81 -13.57
CA VAL A 413 -3.98 21.05 -14.22
C VAL A 413 -3.33 20.77 -15.59
N ALA A 414 -2.51 19.72 -15.69
CA ALA A 414 -1.92 19.30 -16.95
C ALA A 414 -2.98 18.83 -17.96
N ALA A 415 -3.99 18.07 -17.52
CA ALA A 415 -5.07 17.61 -18.38
C ALA A 415 -5.94 18.75 -18.93
N ILE A 416 -6.14 19.81 -18.14
CA ILE A 416 -6.96 20.96 -18.54
C ILE A 416 -6.16 22.00 -19.33
N GLY A 417 -5.01 22.42 -18.82
CA GLY A 417 -4.24 23.57 -19.33
C GLY A 417 -2.90 23.20 -19.98
N GLY A 418 -2.58 21.92 -20.11
CA GLY A 418 -1.30 21.45 -20.65
C GLY A 418 -0.11 21.98 -19.85
N VAL A 419 1.00 22.20 -20.57
CA VAL A 419 2.25 22.72 -20.01
C VAL A 419 2.06 24.08 -19.33
N GLU A 420 1.34 25.01 -19.98
CA GLU A 420 1.13 26.37 -19.46
C GLU A 420 0.28 26.37 -18.18
N GLY A 421 -0.71 25.47 -18.11
CA GLY A 421 -1.46 25.21 -16.88
C GLY A 421 -0.52 24.85 -15.73
N VAL A 422 0.37 23.87 -15.94
CA VAL A 422 1.31 23.40 -14.91
C VAL A 422 2.31 24.50 -14.52
N LYS A 423 2.86 25.22 -15.50
CA LYS A 423 3.73 26.40 -15.25
C LYS A 423 3.03 27.47 -14.42
N SER A 424 1.72 27.64 -14.56
CA SER A 424 0.96 28.62 -13.77
C SER A 424 0.86 28.30 -12.28
N VAL A 425 0.96 27.02 -11.89
CA VAL A 425 0.88 26.58 -10.49
C VAL A 425 2.24 26.24 -9.89
N ALA A 426 3.23 25.89 -10.72
CA ALA A 426 4.56 25.46 -10.27
C ALA A 426 5.24 26.42 -9.27
N PRO A 427 5.25 27.76 -9.45
CA PRO A 427 5.92 28.68 -8.51
C PRO A 427 5.32 28.69 -7.10
N ARG A 428 4.08 28.19 -6.94
CA ARG A 428 3.35 28.18 -5.68
C ARG A 428 3.44 26.83 -4.94
N LEU A 429 4.06 25.83 -5.55
CA LEU A 429 4.32 24.52 -4.94
C LEU A 429 5.60 24.56 -4.10
N GLU A 430 5.77 23.59 -3.21
CA GLU A 430 6.97 23.45 -2.38
C GLU A 430 8.17 22.93 -3.19
N GLN A 431 8.78 23.84 -3.97
CA GLN A 431 9.92 23.57 -4.86
C GLN A 431 11.23 23.17 -4.14
N ARG A 432 11.19 22.97 -2.82
CA ARG A 432 12.31 22.44 -2.03
C ARG A 432 12.20 20.94 -1.78
N ASP A 433 11.00 20.38 -1.90
CA ASP A 433 10.78 18.94 -1.74
C ASP A 433 11.19 18.20 -3.04
N PRO A 434 12.21 17.32 -3.00
CA PRO A 434 12.63 16.53 -4.16
C PRO A 434 11.49 15.71 -4.79
N GLN A 435 10.52 15.26 -3.99
CA GLN A 435 9.39 14.47 -4.48
C GLN A 435 8.41 15.32 -5.29
N VAL A 436 8.23 16.59 -4.92
CA VAL A 436 7.40 17.56 -5.66
C VAL A 436 8.09 17.96 -6.96
N ILE A 437 9.40 18.23 -6.93
CA ILE A 437 10.19 18.54 -8.13
C ILE A 437 10.09 17.38 -9.12
N ARG A 438 10.30 16.14 -8.66
CA ARG A 438 10.17 14.95 -9.49
C ARG A 438 8.77 14.83 -10.11
N ALA A 439 7.72 14.99 -9.30
CA ALA A 439 6.34 14.91 -9.80
C ALA A 439 6.06 16.00 -10.86
N LEU A 440 6.57 17.21 -10.65
CA LEU A 440 6.46 18.32 -11.60
C LEU A 440 7.15 17.99 -12.93
N SER A 441 8.40 17.52 -12.88
CA SER A 441 9.16 17.12 -14.08
C SER A 441 8.47 16.00 -14.84
N GLU A 442 8.05 14.93 -14.15
CA GLU A 442 7.35 13.80 -14.76
C GLU A 442 6.05 14.24 -15.46
N ILE A 443 5.27 15.14 -14.83
CA ILE A 443 3.99 15.61 -15.37
C ILE A 443 4.20 16.59 -16.53
N LEU A 444 5.20 17.48 -16.47
CA LEU A 444 5.52 18.38 -17.57
C LEU A 444 6.01 17.62 -18.81
N ILE A 445 6.83 16.58 -18.61
CA ILE A 445 7.25 15.69 -19.71
C ILE A 445 6.03 15.00 -20.32
N LYS A 446 5.14 14.42 -19.51
CA LYS A 446 3.89 13.79 -20.01
C LYS A 446 2.96 14.78 -20.71
N ALA A 447 2.94 16.04 -20.27
CA ALA A 447 2.17 17.12 -20.90
C ALA A 447 2.79 17.63 -22.22
N GLY A 448 4.00 17.17 -22.57
CA GLY A 448 4.65 17.43 -23.85
C GLY A 448 5.76 18.49 -23.83
N GLU A 449 6.24 18.90 -22.64
CA GLU A 449 7.36 19.85 -22.55
C GLU A 449 8.70 19.13 -22.78
N ARG A 450 9.05 18.96 -24.06
CA ARG A 450 10.29 18.29 -24.48
C ARG A 450 11.56 18.99 -23.99
N LYS A 451 11.59 20.33 -23.90
CA LYS A 451 12.81 21.08 -23.52
C LYS A 451 13.36 20.68 -22.16
N ILE A 452 12.49 20.38 -21.20
CA ILE A 452 12.90 19.94 -19.85
C ILE A 452 13.75 18.67 -19.91
N LEU A 453 13.43 17.77 -20.83
CA LEU A 453 14.17 16.53 -21.06
C LEU A 453 15.56 16.82 -21.63
N GLU A 454 15.66 17.72 -22.60
CA GLU A 454 16.94 18.13 -23.19
C GLU A 454 17.82 18.86 -22.17
N ASP A 455 17.24 19.81 -21.43
CA ASP A 455 17.90 20.54 -20.35
C ASP A 455 18.41 19.59 -19.25
N LEU A 456 17.63 18.55 -18.92
CA LEU A 456 18.02 17.54 -17.93
C LEU A 456 19.23 16.75 -18.41
N VAL A 457 19.27 16.36 -19.69
CA VAL A 457 20.40 15.63 -20.28
C VAL A 457 21.64 16.51 -20.37
N GLU A 458 21.50 17.76 -20.81
CA GLU A 458 22.60 18.72 -20.88
C GLU A 458 23.19 19.03 -19.51
N ARG A 459 22.31 19.27 -18.52
CA ARG A 459 22.73 19.47 -17.13
C ARG A 459 23.47 18.26 -16.62
N PHE A 460 22.97 17.05 -16.85
CA PHE A 460 23.59 15.80 -16.42
C PHE A 460 24.98 15.61 -17.04
N ALA A 461 25.16 15.94 -18.33
CA ALA A 461 26.44 15.84 -19.02
C ALA A 461 27.53 16.78 -18.45
N GLN A 462 27.15 17.88 -17.81
CA GLN A 462 28.08 18.86 -17.23
C GLN A 462 28.48 18.55 -15.77
N LEU A 463 27.79 17.61 -15.11
CA LEU A 463 28.06 17.29 -13.72
C LEU A 463 29.38 16.55 -13.58
N LYS A 464 30.17 16.94 -12.57
CA LYS A 464 31.42 16.27 -12.20
C LYS A 464 31.40 15.70 -10.78
N HIS A 465 30.41 16.11 -9.98
CA HIS A 465 30.28 15.69 -8.58
C HIS A 465 29.28 14.54 -8.46
N GLU A 466 29.72 13.46 -7.83
CA GLU A 466 28.97 12.21 -7.65
C GLU A 466 27.56 12.44 -7.06
N ASN A 467 27.44 13.21 -5.97
CA ASN A 467 26.15 13.51 -5.33
C ASN A 467 25.14 14.18 -6.28
N GLN A 468 25.62 14.98 -7.23
CA GLN A 468 24.76 15.66 -8.20
C GLN A 468 24.32 14.69 -9.30
N VAL A 469 25.23 13.81 -9.74
CA VAL A 469 24.95 12.75 -10.72
C VAL A 469 23.90 11.81 -10.15
N GLU A 470 24.10 11.30 -8.93
CA GLU A 470 23.16 10.41 -8.26
C GLU A 470 21.76 10.99 -8.14
N ALA A 471 21.64 12.29 -7.84
CA ALA A 471 20.36 12.96 -7.69
C ALA A 471 19.54 13.02 -9.00
N LEU A 472 20.18 12.99 -10.16
CA LEU A 472 19.52 13.11 -11.47
C LEU A 472 19.24 11.77 -12.16
N ILE A 473 19.93 10.68 -11.78
CA ILE A 473 19.71 9.34 -12.35
C ILE A 473 18.22 8.95 -12.34
N PRO A 474 17.46 9.05 -11.23
CA PRO A 474 16.05 8.64 -11.20
C PRO A 474 15.16 9.41 -12.18
N SER A 475 15.46 10.69 -12.42
CA SER A 475 14.72 11.55 -13.35
C SER A 475 14.98 11.14 -14.80
N LEU A 476 16.23 10.83 -15.15
CA LEU A 476 16.59 10.32 -16.49
C LEU A 476 16.01 8.94 -16.75
N THR A 477 16.12 8.00 -15.79
CA THR A 477 15.49 6.67 -15.86
C THR A 477 13.98 6.77 -16.07
N SER A 478 13.30 7.62 -15.29
CA SER A 478 11.85 7.81 -15.43
C SER A 478 11.49 8.39 -16.81
N SER A 479 12.32 9.29 -17.33
CA SER A 479 12.15 9.88 -18.65
C SER A 479 12.35 8.86 -19.78
N LEU A 480 13.40 8.04 -19.71
CA LEU A 480 13.63 6.95 -20.66
C LEU A 480 12.45 5.99 -20.69
N LYS A 481 11.92 5.58 -19.52
CA LYS A 481 10.75 4.70 -19.42
C LYS A 481 9.50 5.27 -20.09
N ILE A 482 9.29 6.59 -20.04
CA ILE A 482 8.19 7.25 -20.75
C ILE A 482 8.42 7.17 -22.27
N ILE A 483 9.66 7.38 -22.70
CA ILE A 483 10.02 7.42 -24.11
C ILE A 483 10.00 6.03 -24.77
N GLU A 484 10.35 4.99 -24.00
CA GLU A 484 10.30 3.58 -24.43
C GLU A 484 8.88 3.07 -24.72
N GLN A 485 7.84 3.76 -24.27
CA GLN A 485 6.44 3.40 -24.59
C GLN A 485 6.12 3.52 -26.08
N GLY A 486 6.96 4.20 -26.87
CA GLY A 486 6.80 4.31 -28.32
C GLY A 486 5.45 4.92 -28.69
N ASP A 487 4.64 4.19 -29.46
CA ASP A 487 3.29 4.62 -29.86
C ASP A 487 2.31 4.74 -28.67
N SER A 488 2.61 4.12 -27.52
CA SER A 488 1.80 4.21 -26.29
C SER A 488 2.21 5.38 -25.38
N MET A 489 3.17 6.20 -25.80
CA MET A 489 3.59 7.42 -25.10
C MET A 489 2.42 8.42 -24.98
N PRO A 490 2.41 9.30 -23.96
CA PRO A 490 1.46 10.41 -23.90
C PRO A 490 1.38 11.19 -25.22
N GLU A 491 0.17 11.29 -25.79
CA GLU A 491 -0.09 11.92 -27.09
C GLU A 491 0.50 13.34 -27.22
N PRO A 492 0.44 14.23 -26.20
CA PRO A 492 1.07 15.56 -26.29
C PRO A 492 2.59 15.49 -26.47
N LEU A 493 3.25 14.55 -25.79
CA LEU A 493 4.69 14.34 -25.89
C LEU A 493 5.06 13.73 -27.24
N LEU A 494 4.31 12.74 -27.72
CA LEU A 494 4.50 12.18 -29.07
C LEU A 494 4.40 13.29 -30.13
N LYS A 495 3.35 14.12 -30.08
CA LYS A 495 3.20 15.28 -30.98
C LYS A 495 4.37 16.26 -30.87
N SER A 496 4.93 16.47 -29.69
CA SER A 496 6.10 17.33 -29.51
C SER A 496 7.35 16.79 -30.24
N PHE A 497 7.50 15.46 -30.29
CA PHE A 497 8.58 14.81 -31.06
C PHE A 497 8.31 14.85 -32.57
N GLU A 498 7.05 14.82 -33.00
CA GLU A 498 6.66 14.85 -34.41
C GLU A 498 6.70 16.26 -35.05
N LYS A 499 6.55 17.33 -34.24
CA LYS A 499 6.59 18.73 -34.73
C LYS A 499 7.96 19.11 -35.28
N ILE A 500 8.04 19.45 -36.56
CA ILE A 500 9.22 20.07 -37.17
C ILE A 500 9.34 21.48 -36.59
N GLU A 501 10.41 21.77 -35.84
CA GLU A 501 10.75 23.15 -35.51
C GLU A 501 11.28 23.77 -36.80
N VAL A 502 10.50 24.64 -37.43
CA VAL A 502 10.97 25.49 -38.52
C VAL A 502 11.92 26.50 -37.89
N SER A 503 13.21 26.26 -37.99
CA SER A 503 14.23 27.28 -37.71
C SER A 503 14.04 28.43 -38.71
N GLU A 504 13.68 29.62 -38.24
CA GLU A 504 13.65 30.82 -39.07
C GLU A 504 15.05 31.14 -39.62
N ARG A 505 15.21 31.08 -40.95
CA ARG A 505 15.61 32.20 -41.84
C ARG A 505 16.20 31.69 -43.16
N PRO A 506 15.64 32.10 -44.30
CA PRO A 506 16.43 32.50 -45.45
C PRO A 506 16.65 34.02 -45.41
N LEU A 507 17.90 34.44 -45.60
CA LEU A 507 18.26 35.85 -45.82
C LEU A 507 17.44 36.44 -46.97
N ALA A 508 16.75 37.56 -46.72
CA ALA A 508 16.20 38.39 -47.78
C ALA A 508 17.35 39.09 -48.54
N PRO A 509 17.29 39.20 -49.87
CA PRO A 509 18.34 39.84 -50.66
C PRO A 509 18.27 41.37 -50.54
N ALA A 510 19.45 41.99 -50.64
CA ALA A 510 19.69 43.42 -50.49
C ALA A 510 18.86 44.31 -51.44
N ARG A 511 18.41 45.47 -50.93
CA ARG A 511 18.02 46.64 -51.73
C ARG A 511 18.90 47.85 -51.37
N PRO A 512 19.17 48.78 -52.32
CA PRO A 512 20.21 49.81 -52.22
C PRO A 512 19.60 51.17 -51.74
N PRO A 513 20.29 52.34 -51.73
CA PRO A 513 20.56 53.13 -50.51
C PRO A 513 19.81 54.50 -50.40
N VAL A 514 19.47 54.90 -49.15
CA VAL A 514 19.48 56.27 -48.49
C VAL A 514 18.55 57.35 -49.16
N PRO A 515 17.98 58.42 -48.51
CA PRO A 515 18.53 59.17 -47.37
C PRO A 515 17.60 59.94 -46.35
N VAL A 516 18.25 60.46 -45.28
CA VAL A 516 17.94 61.58 -44.32
C VAL A 516 16.69 61.46 -43.40
N ALA A 517 16.61 61.98 -42.16
CA ALA A 517 17.42 62.83 -41.27
C ALA A 517 16.92 62.58 -39.81
N GLU A 518 17.78 62.30 -38.83
CA GLU A 518 18.29 63.20 -37.76
C GLU A 518 17.63 62.98 -36.36
N PRO A 519 18.35 63.26 -35.26
CA PRO A 519 18.27 62.51 -34.00
C PRO A 519 17.94 63.35 -32.73
N SER A 520 17.65 62.68 -31.62
CA SER A 520 17.88 63.15 -30.23
C SER A 520 17.88 61.93 -29.31
N GLU A 521 18.99 61.53 -28.69
CA GLU A 521 19.75 62.07 -27.53
C GLU A 521 19.29 61.55 -26.15
N SER A 522 20.29 61.34 -25.29
CA SER A 522 20.35 61.03 -23.84
C SER A 522 20.20 59.54 -23.43
N GLU A 523 21.27 58.85 -22.99
CA GLU A 523 22.00 58.91 -21.69
C GLU A 523 21.25 58.16 -20.57
N ASP A 524 21.84 57.53 -19.55
CA ASP A 524 23.14 56.90 -19.30
C ASP A 524 22.99 56.17 -17.92
N ALA A 525 23.98 55.35 -17.58
CA ALA A 525 24.44 55.03 -16.22
C ALA A 525 23.79 53.95 -15.30
N LEU A 526 24.74 53.25 -14.66
CA LEU A 526 24.77 52.15 -13.68
C LEU A 526 24.54 52.58 -12.21
N PRO A 527 24.42 51.63 -11.25
CA PRO A 527 24.10 51.88 -9.83
C PRO A 527 25.33 51.84 -8.90
N PRO A 528 25.15 52.14 -7.59
CA PRO A 528 26.07 51.65 -6.55
C PRO A 528 25.41 50.94 -5.35
N ALA A 529 26.27 50.20 -4.63
CA ALA A 529 26.13 49.57 -3.31
C ALA A 529 26.04 50.62 -2.15
N VAL A 530 25.88 50.37 -0.83
CA VAL A 530 26.50 49.41 0.14
C VAL A 530 25.71 49.37 1.50
N ASP A 531 26.13 48.47 2.42
CA ASP A 531 26.17 48.51 3.92
C ASP A 531 24.88 48.32 4.79
N GLU A 532 24.86 47.76 6.04
CA GLU A 532 25.72 46.91 6.91
C GLU A 532 24.97 46.68 8.29
N VAL A 533 25.40 45.69 9.12
CA VAL A 533 25.34 45.57 10.64
C VAL A 533 24.20 44.82 11.43
N LEU A 534 24.59 43.65 12.00
CA LEU A 534 24.58 42.99 13.36
C LEU A 534 23.47 43.07 14.48
N LYS A 535 23.16 41.90 15.11
CA LYS A 535 23.41 41.44 16.55
C LYS A 535 22.43 40.31 17.04
N GLU A 536 22.88 39.08 17.39
CA GLU A 536 23.12 38.40 18.73
C GLU A 536 21.92 38.26 19.71
N SER A 537 21.53 37.11 20.31
CA SER A 537 22.19 36.20 21.31
C SER A 537 21.22 35.02 21.73
N ARG A 538 21.61 33.72 21.87
CA ARG A 538 21.97 32.82 23.05
C ARG A 538 20.85 32.57 24.12
N GLU A 539 20.62 31.44 24.82
CA GLU A 539 21.32 30.17 25.25
C GLU A 539 20.26 29.18 25.92
N GLU A 540 20.32 27.83 25.75
CA GLU A 540 20.66 26.70 26.70
C GLU A 540 19.60 26.25 27.78
N ALA A 541 19.52 25.04 28.39
CA ALA A 541 19.89 23.61 28.17
C ALA A 541 19.51 22.74 29.43
N SER A 542 19.56 21.39 29.32
CA SER A 542 19.81 20.32 30.37
C SER A 542 18.67 19.86 31.33
N ASP A 543 18.60 18.67 31.95
CA ASP A 543 19.25 17.33 31.86
C ASP A 543 18.52 16.26 32.74
N TYR A 544 18.99 15.01 32.63
CA TYR A 544 18.58 13.65 33.05
C TYR A 544 18.46 13.28 34.57
N GLU A 545 17.77 12.17 34.92
CA GLU A 545 18.33 10.84 35.32
C GLU A 545 17.31 9.84 35.95
N GLU A 546 17.66 8.55 35.86
CA GLU A 546 16.92 7.29 36.08
C GLU A 546 16.89 6.76 37.54
N SER A 547 15.94 5.86 37.83
CA SER A 547 16.24 4.54 38.45
C SER A 547 15.00 3.63 38.45
N ASP A 548 15.27 2.34 38.20
CA ASP A 548 14.33 1.23 38.07
C ASP A 548 13.98 0.57 39.41
N GLU A 549 12.73 0.08 39.53
CA GLU A 549 12.47 -1.30 39.98
C GLU A 549 11.05 -1.76 39.61
N ILE A 550 10.95 -3.05 39.29
CA ILE A 550 9.79 -3.72 38.68
C ILE A 550 8.87 -4.23 39.77
N ASP A 551 7.58 -3.89 39.65
CA ASP A 551 6.50 -4.74 40.17
C ASP A 551 5.25 -4.55 39.31
N LEU A 552 4.58 -5.67 39.08
CA LEU A 552 3.43 -5.89 38.20
C LEU A 552 2.15 -5.55 38.97
N ASP A 553 1.65 -4.34 38.82
CA ASP A 553 0.26 -4.02 39.15
C ASP A 553 -0.34 -3.07 38.11
N LEU A 554 -1.45 -3.52 37.50
CA LEU A 554 -2.27 -2.78 36.56
C LEU A 554 -3.09 -1.73 37.31
N ASP A 555 -2.43 -0.70 37.83
CA ASP A 555 -3.10 0.42 38.48
C ASP A 555 -3.46 1.53 37.46
N LEU A 556 -4.71 1.99 37.52
CA LEU A 556 -5.28 3.02 36.62
C LEU A 556 -5.18 4.39 37.32
N GLY A 557 -3.98 4.99 37.34
CA GLY A 557 -3.74 6.32 37.94
C GLY A 557 -3.61 7.46 36.91
N SER A 558 -4.67 8.27 36.83
CA SER A 558 -4.82 9.70 36.44
C SER A 558 -3.81 10.46 35.55
N GLY A 559 -4.39 11.16 34.56
CA GLY A 559 -3.90 12.40 33.95
C GLY A 559 -5.03 13.14 33.21
N ALA A 560 -5.74 14.01 33.95
CA ALA A 560 -6.70 15.09 33.61
C ALA A 560 -6.92 15.45 32.10
N ALA A 561 -8.15 15.70 31.61
CA ALA A 561 -9.14 16.63 32.17
C ALA A 561 -10.59 16.34 31.76
N GLY A 562 -11.56 16.70 32.63
CA GLY A 562 -12.97 16.92 32.27
C GLY A 562 -14.03 16.20 33.11
N ASP A 563 -14.22 16.65 34.36
CA ASP A 563 -15.28 16.38 35.34
C ASP A 563 -16.50 15.50 34.97
N ALA A 564 -16.52 14.29 35.54
CA ALA A 564 -17.71 13.69 36.16
C ALA A 564 -17.25 12.73 37.28
N GLU A 565 -17.63 13.03 38.52
CA GLU A 565 -17.29 12.27 39.73
C GLU A 565 -17.56 10.76 39.58
N MET A 566 -16.52 9.95 39.76
CA MET A 566 -16.59 8.49 39.92
C MET A 566 -16.83 8.14 41.40
N PRO A 567 -17.83 7.32 41.77
CA PRO A 567 -17.93 6.77 43.11
C PRO A 567 -16.89 5.66 43.32
N GLY A 568 -16.16 5.74 44.44
CA GLY A 568 -15.05 4.88 44.81
C GLY A 568 -15.40 3.40 45.07
N LEU A 569 -14.40 2.56 44.81
CA LEU A 569 -14.35 1.13 45.12
C LEU A 569 -14.23 0.94 46.64
N LEU A 570 -15.15 0.16 47.23
CA LEU A 570 -14.99 -0.38 48.59
C LEU A 570 -14.24 -1.73 48.49
N SER A 571 -13.09 -1.78 49.15
CA SER A 571 -12.39 -3.00 49.51
C SER A 571 -13.13 -3.70 50.67
N LEU A 572 -13.30 -5.02 50.58
CA LEU A 572 -13.85 -5.87 51.62
C LEU A 572 -12.69 -6.40 52.47
N GLY A 573 -12.63 -6.02 53.74
CA GLY A 573 -11.73 -6.61 54.73
C GLY A 573 -11.63 -5.81 56.03
N ASP A 574 -12.19 -6.36 57.09
CA ASP A 574 -11.91 -6.16 58.52
C ASP A 574 -12.38 -4.91 59.31
N LEU A 575 -13.44 -5.16 60.10
CA LEU A 575 -13.56 -4.99 61.56
C LEU A 575 -13.11 -3.68 62.22
N GLY A 576 -14.09 -2.99 62.82
CA GLY A 576 -13.94 -2.41 64.16
C GLY A 576 -14.20 -0.91 64.33
N GLY A 577 -15.37 -0.58 64.90
CA GLY A 577 -15.55 0.40 65.98
C GLY A 577 -15.36 1.90 65.70
N GLY A 578 -16.42 2.68 65.94
CA GLY A 578 -16.29 4.11 66.28
C GLY A 578 -17.38 5.01 65.70
N GLN A 579 -18.17 5.62 66.59
CA GLN A 579 -19.32 6.48 66.33
C GLN A 579 -18.92 7.98 66.18
N PRO A 580 -19.86 8.95 65.98
CA PRO A 580 -19.78 10.02 64.98
C PRO A 580 -19.56 11.44 65.58
N THR A 581 -19.63 12.48 64.73
CA THR A 581 -20.00 13.93 64.94
C THR A 581 -19.00 14.83 64.19
N GLU A 582 -19.31 15.98 63.57
CA GLU A 582 -20.37 16.96 63.82
C GLU A 582 -20.52 17.95 62.63
N GLU A 583 -21.57 18.77 62.69
CA GLU A 583 -22.20 19.56 61.63
C GLU A 583 -21.63 20.98 61.40
N LYS A 584 -21.70 21.43 60.11
CA LYS A 584 -22.22 22.73 59.57
C LYS A 584 -21.69 24.09 60.12
N PRO A 585 -21.58 25.14 59.26
CA PRO A 585 -22.76 25.94 58.93
C PRO A 585 -22.91 26.40 57.47
N VAL A 586 -24.17 26.69 57.18
CA VAL A 586 -24.82 27.02 55.91
C VAL A 586 -24.74 28.52 55.61
N ARG A 587 -24.50 28.88 54.33
CA ARG A 587 -25.07 30.08 53.71
C ARG A 587 -25.73 29.71 52.38
N LYS A 588 -27.03 30.01 52.25
CA LYS A 588 -27.84 29.96 51.01
C LYS A 588 -28.16 31.41 50.59
N PRO A 589 -28.73 31.67 49.40
CA PRO A 589 -28.47 31.10 48.07
C PRO A 589 -28.32 32.22 47.01
N VAL A 590 -27.51 32.02 45.97
CA VAL A 590 -27.61 32.84 44.74
C VAL A 590 -27.95 31.91 43.58
N LYS A 591 -29.15 32.10 43.02
CA LYS A 591 -29.67 31.36 41.87
C LYS A 591 -28.81 31.68 40.63
N LYS A 592 -28.11 30.67 40.13
CA LYS A 592 -27.56 30.61 38.77
C LYS A 592 -28.18 29.40 38.05
N PRO A 593 -28.32 29.45 36.71
CA PRO A 593 -29.14 28.50 35.96
C PRO A 593 -28.63 27.08 36.17
N VAL A 594 -29.57 26.15 36.35
CA VAL A 594 -29.30 24.72 36.46
C VAL A 594 -28.60 24.27 35.18
N SER A 595 -27.29 24.08 35.22
CA SER A 595 -26.60 23.23 34.25
C SER A 595 -27.00 21.80 34.57
N GLU A 596 -27.80 21.19 33.68
CA GLU A 596 -28.14 19.77 33.78
C GLU A 596 -26.84 18.96 33.75
N LYS A 597 -26.49 18.32 34.87
CA LYS A 597 -25.46 17.26 34.89
C LYS A 597 -25.87 16.21 33.84
N PRO A 598 -24.98 15.78 32.93
CA PRO A 598 -25.33 14.79 31.91
C PRO A 598 -25.82 13.52 32.62
N LYS A 599 -27.09 13.16 32.41
CA LYS A 599 -27.67 11.92 32.93
C LYS A 599 -26.92 10.75 32.30
N VAL A 600 -25.93 10.21 33.02
CA VAL A 600 -25.19 9.02 32.60
C VAL A 600 -26.16 7.86 32.41
N SER A 601 -26.16 7.30 31.19
CA SER A 601 -27.04 6.22 30.76
C SER A 601 -27.06 5.03 31.73
N PRO A 602 -28.23 4.42 31.99
CA PRO A 602 -28.32 3.16 32.73
C PRO A 602 -27.46 2.05 32.12
N HIS A 603 -27.41 1.97 30.79
CA HIS A 603 -26.61 0.98 30.05
C HIS A 603 -25.10 1.23 30.20
N TYR A 604 -24.66 2.48 30.21
CA TYR A 604 -23.26 2.83 30.45
C TYR A 604 -22.81 2.42 31.87
N ARG A 605 -23.64 2.68 32.88
CA ARG A 605 -23.37 2.26 34.27
C ARG A 605 -23.36 0.74 34.44
N ALA A 606 -24.30 0.04 33.79
CA ALA A 606 -24.36 -1.42 33.79
C ALA A 606 -23.13 -2.04 33.10
N GLY A 607 -22.72 -1.47 31.96
CA GLY A 607 -21.52 -1.87 31.22
C GLY A 607 -20.24 -1.70 32.04
N LEU A 608 -20.05 -0.54 32.68
CA LEU A 608 -18.90 -0.30 33.57
C LEU A 608 -18.87 -1.24 34.78
N LYS A 609 -20.03 -1.48 35.42
CA LYS A 609 -20.10 -2.43 36.54
C LYS A 609 -19.75 -3.86 36.09
N ALA A 610 -20.20 -4.28 34.92
CA ALA A 610 -19.86 -5.59 34.36
C ALA A 610 -18.38 -5.68 33.97
N TYR A 611 -17.79 -4.61 33.45
CA TYR A 611 -16.37 -4.50 33.12
C TYR A 611 -15.49 -4.65 34.38
N ASN A 612 -15.81 -3.90 35.44
CA ASN A 612 -15.05 -3.94 36.69
C ASN A 612 -15.13 -5.31 37.40
N VAL A 613 -16.17 -6.09 37.14
CA VAL A 613 -16.35 -7.46 37.67
C VAL A 613 -15.74 -8.52 36.74
N GLY A 614 -15.07 -8.12 35.65
CA GLY A 614 -14.44 -9.03 34.68
C GLY A 614 -15.43 -9.78 33.78
N LYS A 615 -16.73 -9.42 33.80
CA LYS A 615 -17.78 -10.05 32.97
C LYS A 615 -17.83 -9.40 31.59
N TYR A 616 -16.75 -9.52 30.83
CA TYR A 616 -16.54 -8.78 29.56
C TYR A 616 -17.62 -9.04 28.51
N LYS A 617 -18.12 -10.27 28.38
CA LYS A 617 -19.23 -10.59 27.46
C LYS A 617 -20.52 -9.81 27.80
N LYS A 618 -20.84 -9.65 29.09
CA LYS A 618 -22.02 -8.88 29.52
C LYS A 618 -21.79 -7.38 29.35
N ALA A 619 -20.58 -6.90 29.65
CA ALA A 619 -20.19 -5.51 29.46
C ALA A 619 -20.27 -5.08 27.99
N LEU A 620 -19.79 -5.93 27.07
CA LEU A 620 -19.87 -5.69 25.62
C LEU A 620 -21.33 -5.58 25.12
N VAL A 621 -22.25 -6.40 25.64
CA VAL A 621 -23.67 -6.33 25.29
C VAL A 621 -24.30 -5.02 25.77
N GLU A 622 -24.02 -4.60 27.01
CA GLU A 622 -24.58 -3.36 27.55
C GLU A 622 -23.98 -2.11 26.88
N PHE A 623 -22.69 -2.11 26.55
CA PHE A 623 -22.09 -1.05 25.74
C PHE A 623 -22.58 -1.06 24.29
N GLY A 624 -22.85 -2.23 23.70
CA GLY A 624 -23.47 -2.33 22.38
C GLY A 624 -24.86 -1.68 22.34
N ARG A 625 -25.71 -2.00 23.33
CA ARG A 625 -27.04 -1.39 23.49
C ARG A 625 -26.97 0.12 23.70
N LEU A 626 -25.97 0.60 24.42
CA LEU A 626 -25.71 2.03 24.59
C LEU A 626 -25.40 2.72 23.25
N LEU A 627 -24.55 2.12 22.42
CA LEU A 627 -24.20 2.67 21.10
C LEU A 627 -25.38 2.65 20.12
N GLU A 628 -26.35 1.75 20.30
CA GLU A 628 -27.57 1.68 19.48
C GLU A 628 -28.65 2.67 19.91
N THR A 629 -28.74 2.97 21.21
CA THR A 629 -29.82 3.77 21.79
C THR A 629 -29.49 5.26 21.88
N GLU A 630 -28.20 5.62 22.01
CA GLU A 630 -27.79 7.01 22.19
C GLU A 630 -27.20 7.62 20.92
N GLN A 631 -27.69 8.80 20.56
CA GLN A 631 -27.22 9.55 19.39
C GLN A 631 -25.81 10.14 19.59
N LYS A 632 -25.36 10.31 20.85
CA LYS A 632 -24.02 10.79 21.23
C LYS A 632 -23.49 10.03 22.46
N PRO A 633 -23.06 8.76 22.30
CA PRO A 633 -22.53 8.00 23.42
C PRO A 633 -21.17 8.55 23.88
N PRO A 634 -20.79 8.34 25.15
CA PRO A 634 -19.47 8.72 25.65
C PRO A 634 -18.34 8.04 24.86
N ASN A 635 -17.30 8.78 24.49
CA ASN A 635 -16.19 8.25 23.69
C ASN A 635 -15.47 7.08 24.38
N ASN A 636 -15.35 7.14 25.71
CA ASN A 636 -14.67 6.13 26.53
C ASN A 636 -15.25 4.72 26.37
N VAL A 637 -16.48 4.59 25.89
CA VAL A 637 -17.08 3.29 25.56
C VAL A 637 -16.19 2.51 24.58
N TYR A 638 -15.68 3.15 23.53
CA TYR A 638 -14.81 2.52 22.55
C TYR A 638 -13.46 2.10 23.15
N LEU A 639 -12.92 2.89 24.09
CA LEU A 639 -11.72 2.53 24.84
C LEU A 639 -11.95 1.26 25.68
N TYR A 640 -13.04 1.20 26.45
CA TYR A 640 -13.38 0.01 27.24
C TYR A 640 -13.64 -1.22 26.35
N MET A 641 -14.33 -1.05 25.23
CA MET A 641 -14.54 -2.14 24.26
C MET A 641 -13.23 -2.63 23.65
N GLY A 642 -12.33 -1.72 23.30
CA GLY A 642 -10.99 -2.07 22.82
C GLY A 642 -10.18 -2.87 23.85
N LEU A 643 -10.16 -2.42 25.11
CA LEU A 643 -9.48 -3.10 26.21
C LEU A 643 -10.07 -4.50 26.46
N MET A 644 -11.40 -4.63 26.54
CA MET A 644 -12.05 -5.92 26.74
C MET A 644 -11.79 -6.92 25.61
N GLN A 645 -11.66 -6.43 24.38
CA GLN A 645 -11.33 -7.28 23.24
C GLN A 645 -9.86 -7.67 23.24
N CYS A 646 -8.96 -6.82 23.76
CA CYS A 646 -7.57 -7.19 24.02
C CYS A 646 -7.47 -8.35 25.03
N GLU A 647 -8.22 -8.26 26.14
CA GLU A 647 -8.26 -9.30 27.18
C GLU A 647 -8.88 -10.62 26.68
N GLN A 648 -9.72 -10.56 25.64
CA GLN A 648 -10.31 -11.74 24.98
C GLN A 648 -9.48 -12.23 23.79
N GLU A 649 -8.27 -11.71 23.59
CA GLU A 649 -7.36 -12.03 22.47
C GLU A 649 -7.95 -11.76 21.06
N ASN A 650 -9.04 -10.99 20.99
CA ASN A 650 -9.68 -10.57 19.74
C ASN A 650 -9.02 -9.29 19.21
N TYR A 651 -7.74 -9.40 18.84
CA TYR A 651 -6.88 -8.26 18.52
C TYR A 651 -7.37 -7.41 17.33
N GLU A 652 -8.04 -8.02 16.34
CA GLU A 652 -8.57 -7.29 15.17
C GLU A 652 -9.70 -6.33 15.56
N GLN A 653 -10.66 -6.79 16.37
CA GLN A 653 -11.75 -5.96 16.88
C GLN A 653 -11.23 -4.93 17.88
N ALA A 654 -10.26 -5.32 18.71
CA ALA A 654 -9.61 -4.41 19.65
C ALA A 654 -8.95 -3.23 18.92
N ARG A 655 -8.23 -3.49 17.82
CA ARG A 655 -7.64 -2.46 16.97
C ARG A 655 -8.70 -1.48 16.48
N ASP A 656 -9.80 -1.99 15.92
CA ASP A 656 -10.83 -1.16 15.29
C ASP A 656 -11.52 -0.25 16.33
N TYR A 657 -11.81 -0.76 17.52
CA TYR A 657 -12.37 0.05 18.61
C TYR A 657 -11.38 1.10 19.14
N LEU A 658 -10.10 0.73 19.31
CA LEU A 658 -9.05 1.67 19.75
C LEU A 658 -8.79 2.77 18.70
N GLN A 659 -8.76 2.43 17.41
CA GLN A 659 -8.65 3.42 16.33
C GLN A 659 -9.86 4.35 16.28
N THR A 660 -11.06 3.83 16.50
CA THR A 660 -12.29 4.64 16.56
C THR A 660 -12.24 5.64 17.72
N PHE A 661 -11.72 5.21 18.88
CA PHE A 661 -11.50 6.07 20.04
C PHE A 661 -10.44 7.14 19.75
N LEU A 662 -9.26 6.74 19.27
CA LEU A 662 -8.13 7.62 18.96
C LEU A 662 -8.43 8.59 17.80
N GLY A 663 -9.39 8.27 16.92
CA GLY A 663 -9.87 9.21 15.91
C GLY A 663 -10.55 10.45 16.51
N LYS A 664 -10.98 10.38 17.79
CA LYS A 664 -11.56 11.49 18.54
C LYS A 664 -10.61 12.07 19.58
N GLU A 665 -9.79 11.23 20.20
CA GLU A 665 -8.77 11.61 21.18
C GLU A 665 -7.38 11.10 20.74
N PRO A 666 -6.74 11.76 19.75
CA PRO A 666 -5.50 11.26 19.14
C PRO A 666 -4.32 11.17 20.10
N ASP A 667 -4.33 11.99 21.14
CA ASP A 667 -3.21 12.19 22.06
C ASP A 667 -3.34 11.38 23.36
N HIS A 668 -4.30 10.44 23.40
CA HIS A 668 -4.51 9.61 24.57
C HIS A 668 -3.40 8.55 24.70
N SER A 669 -2.38 8.82 25.52
CA SER A 669 -1.18 7.99 25.69
C SER A 669 -1.48 6.51 25.95
N ARG A 670 -2.36 6.20 26.90
CA ARG A 670 -2.66 4.79 27.22
C ARG A 670 -3.30 4.02 26.07
N ALA A 671 -4.19 4.66 25.31
CA ALA A 671 -4.89 4.03 24.19
C ALA A 671 -3.93 3.77 23.03
N ASN A 672 -3.04 4.72 22.73
CA ASN A 672 -1.94 4.53 21.78
C ASN A 672 -0.99 3.40 22.22
N PHE A 673 -0.64 3.33 23.51
CA PHE A 673 0.22 2.26 24.02
C PHE A 673 -0.41 0.86 23.84
N VAL A 674 -1.70 0.72 24.18
CA VAL A 674 -2.45 -0.53 24.00
C VAL A 674 -2.61 -0.86 22.52
N LEU A 675 -2.87 0.13 21.66
CA LEU A 675 -2.97 -0.08 20.22
C LEU A 675 -1.65 -0.62 19.64
N GLY A 676 -0.49 -0.12 20.08
CA GLY A 676 0.80 -0.68 19.65
C GLY A 676 1.02 -2.13 20.12
N LYS A 677 0.55 -2.52 21.31
CA LYS A 677 0.55 -3.93 21.74
C LYS A 677 -0.32 -4.79 20.84
N VAL A 678 -1.50 -4.28 20.47
CA VAL A 678 -2.40 -4.96 19.53
C VAL A 678 -1.74 -5.12 18.17
N TYR A 679 -1.07 -4.09 17.65
CA TYR A 679 -0.31 -4.20 16.41
C TYR A 679 0.83 -5.21 16.48
N ARG A 680 1.52 -5.32 17.62
CA ARG A 680 2.55 -6.35 17.84
C ARG A 680 1.96 -7.76 17.70
N GLN A 681 0.80 -8.01 18.32
CA GLN A 681 0.13 -9.33 18.24
C GLN A 681 -0.36 -9.65 16.83
N LEU A 682 -0.88 -8.65 16.11
CA LEU A 682 -1.30 -8.77 14.72
C LEU A 682 -0.13 -8.80 13.73
N LYS A 683 1.12 -8.62 14.19
CA LYS A 683 2.33 -8.47 13.36
C LYS A 683 2.23 -7.33 12.33
N LEU A 684 1.48 -6.29 12.66
CA LEU A 684 1.31 -5.08 11.85
C LEU A 684 2.41 -4.07 12.20
N TRP A 685 3.64 -4.36 11.80
CA TRP A 685 4.85 -3.64 12.22
C TRP A 685 4.85 -2.16 11.85
N ASN A 686 4.37 -1.80 10.66
CA ASN A 686 4.32 -0.39 10.22
C ASN A 686 3.39 0.46 11.09
N GLY A 687 2.22 -0.07 11.47
CA GLY A 687 1.29 0.62 12.36
C GLY A 687 1.82 0.73 13.79
N LEU A 688 2.55 -0.29 14.25
CA LEU A 688 3.26 -0.24 15.52
C LEU A 688 4.30 0.88 15.53
N ILE A 689 5.15 0.95 14.50
CA ILE A 689 6.20 1.96 14.37
C ILE A 689 5.59 3.36 14.40
N GLU A 690 4.54 3.60 13.61
CA GLU A 690 3.84 4.89 13.55
C GLU A 690 3.34 5.34 14.92
N VAL A 691 2.70 4.45 15.68
CA VAL A 691 2.14 4.78 17.00
C VAL A 691 3.23 4.94 18.06
N TYR A 692 4.29 4.13 18.02
CA TYR A 692 5.35 4.12 19.03
C TYR A 692 6.41 5.20 18.85
N GLU A 693 6.68 5.63 17.61
CA GLU A 693 7.57 6.79 17.37
C GLU A 693 6.97 8.09 17.92
N ARG A 694 5.64 8.23 18.04
CA ARG A 694 5.00 9.39 18.69
C ARG A 694 5.38 9.55 20.16
N PHE A 695 5.65 8.44 20.86
CA PHE A 695 6.14 8.49 22.25
C PHE A 695 7.61 8.89 22.33
N ILE A 696 8.44 8.49 21.35
CA ILE A 696 9.86 8.86 21.31
C ILE A 696 10.04 10.31 20.86
N GLY A 697 9.20 10.77 19.92
CA GLY A 697 9.16 12.16 19.45
C GLY A 697 8.63 13.17 20.46
N GLY A 698 8.21 12.72 21.65
CA GLY A 698 7.69 13.59 22.71
C GLY A 698 6.26 14.08 22.51
N GLU A 699 5.54 13.57 21.50
CA GLU A 699 4.13 13.91 21.26
C GLU A 699 3.20 13.26 22.31
N LEU A 700 3.61 12.12 22.86
CA LEU A 700 2.83 11.35 23.83
C LEU A 700 3.66 11.06 25.09
N GLU A 701 3.06 11.29 26.25
CA GLU A 701 3.70 10.96 27.53
C GLU A 701 3.74 9.45 27.77
N ALA A 702 4.91 8.93 28.15
CA ALA A 702 5.09 7.54 28.57
C ALA A 702 5.77 7.47 29.94
N SER A 703 5.24 6.62 30.81
CA SER A 703 5.93 6.26 32.06
C SER A 703 7.23 5.50 31.76
N PRO A 704 8.23 5.52 32.66
CA PRO A 704 9.50 4.82 32.46
C PRO A 704 9.32 3.33 32.08
N LYS A 705 8.46 2.60 32.80
CA LYS A 705 8.11 1.19 32.49
C LYS A 705 7.48 1.01 31.10
N MET A 706 6.67 1.98 30.64
CA MET A 706 6.12 1.96 29.28
C MET A 706 7.21 2.22 28.23
N LYS A 707 8.13 3.16 28.49
CA LYS A 707 9.22 3.48 27.58
C LYS A 707 10.07 2.24 27.31
N THR A 708 10.52 1.51 28.32
CA THR A 708 11.31 0.27 28.13
C THR A 708 10.61 -0.72 27.18
N LYS A 709 9.30 -0.92 27.36
CA LYS A 709 8.51 -1.81 26.49
C LYS A 709 8.29 -1.26 25.08
N ILE A 710 8.09 0.06 24.96
CA ILE A 710 7.97 0.74 23.66
C ILE A 710 9.27 0.62 22.87
N TYR A 711 10.41 0.88 23.49
CA TYR A 711 11.73 0.76 22.86
C TYR A 711 12.02 -0.68 22.44
N HIS A 712 11.68 -1.65 23.28
CA HIS A 712 11.76 -3.08 22.95
C HIS A 712 10.92 -3.42 21.71
N ASP A 713 9.64 -3.09 21.74
CA ASP A 713 8.70 -3.46 20.69
C ASP A 713 8.97 -2.71 19.37
N LEU A 714 9.34 -1.43 19.45
CA LEU A 714 9.72 -0.61 18.31
C LEU A 714 11.05 -1.05 17.70
N GLY A 715 12.05 -1.34 18.53
CA GLY A 715 13.35 -1.82 18.10
C GLY A 715 13.20 -3.08 17.24
N ILE A 716 12.48 -4.08 17.76
CA ILE A 716 12.18 -5.32 17.03
C ILE A 716 11.39 -5.05 15.74
N ALA A 717 10.34 -4.22 15.81
CA ALA A 717 9.54 -3.89 14.63
C ALA A 717 10.38 -3.21 13.52
N CYS A 718 11.30 -2.32 13.89
CA CYS A 718 12.25 -1.69 12.96
C CYS A 718 13.15 -2.74 12.30
N VAL A 719 13.69 -3.71 13.04
CA VAL A 719 14.49 -4.80 12.46
C VAL A 719 13.66 -5.63 11.47
N LEU A 720 12.43 -5.99 11.82
CA LEU A 720 11.54 -6.80 10.99
C LEU A 720 11.07 -6.10 9.70
N VAL A 721 11.10 -4.76 9.67
CA VAL A 721 10.79 -3.93 8.49
C VAL A 721 12.08 -3.49 7.76
N ALA A 722 13.21 -4.11 8.06
CA ALA A 722 14.52 -3.81 7.47
C ALA A 722 15.06 -2.39 7.72
N ARG A 723 14.60 -1.72 8.78
CA ARG A 723 15.17 -0.45 9.28
C ARG A 723 16.28 -0.74 10.31
N TYR A 724 17.34 -1.41 9.84
CA TYR A 724 18.38 -1.98 10.72
C TYR A 724 19.15 -0.95 11.55
N GLU A 725 19.46 0.23 11.00
CA GLU A 725 20.16 1.29 11.76
C GLU A 725 19.34 1.80 12.95
N ARG A 726 18.07 2.12 12.72
CA ARG A 726 17.17 2.59 13.75
C ARG A 726 16.87 1.50 14.77
N GLY A 727 16.66 0.26 14.32
CA GLY A 727 16.49 -0.90 15.18
C GLY A 727 17.71 -1.14 16.07
N ALA A 728 18.92 -1.08 15.50
CA ALA A 728 20.16 -1.24 16.24
C ALA A 728 20.35 -0.15 17.30
N GLN A 729 20.08 1.12 16.98
CA GLN A 729 20.18 2.22 17.96
C GLN A 729 19.26 2.00 19.17
N LEU A 730 18.00 1.62 18.93
CA LEU A 730 17.00 1.40 19.97
C LEU A 730 17.29 0.15 20.80
N LEU A 731 17.78 -0.92 20.17
CA LEU A 731 18.11 -2.17 20.85
C LEU A 731 19.45 -2.10 21.60
N ASP A 732 20.42 -1.31 21.11
CA ASP A 732 21.71 -1.09 21.79
C ASP A 732 21.56 -0.30 23.09
N SER A 733 20.71 0.74 23.10
CA SER A 733 20.39 1.46 24.33
C SER A 733 19.65 0.58 25.34
N LEU A 734 18.78 -0.31 24.86
CA LEU A 734 18.02 -1.22 25.71
C LEU A 734 18.87 -2.37 26.27
N LEU A 735 19.79 -2.92 25.47
CA LEU A 735 20.69 -4.00 25.90
C LEU A 735 21.67 -3.55 26.98
N LYS A 736 22.04 -2.26 27.02
CA LYS A 736 22.85 -1.68 28.10
C LYS A 736 22.12 -1.70 29.45
N LEU A 737 20.80 -1.51 29.43
CA LEU A 737 19.93 -1.54 30.61
C LEU A 737 19.55 -2.99 31.00
N GLN A 738 19.40 -3.88 30.01
CA GLN A 738 19.00 -5.27 30.20
C GLN A 738 19.97 -6.22 29.48
N PRO A 739 21.20 -6.44 30.03
CA PRO A 739 22.24 -7.22 29.35
C PRO A 739 21.91 -8.71 29.16
N ASP A 740 20.96 -9.22 29.93
CA ASP A 740 20.60 -10.64 29.96
C ASP A 740 19.45 -11.02 29.02
N ASP A 741 18.85 -10.06 28.30
CA ASP A 741 17.77 -10.35 27.37
C ASP A 741 18.28 -10.92 26.03
N ALA A 742 18.14 -12.25 25.90
CA ALA A 742 18.54 -12.98 24.69
C ALA A 742 17.74 -12.61 23.43
N GLU A 743 16.50 -12.10 23.55
CA GLU A 743 15.69 -11.66 22.41
C GLU A 743 16.21 -10.34 21.84
N ILE A 744 16.53 -9.37 22.71
CA ILE A 744 17.16 -8.09 22.31
C ILE A 744 18.50 -8.37 21.64
N GLY A 745 19.35 -9.19 22.28
CA GLY A 745 20.67 -9.54 21.74
C GLY A 745 20.58 -10.20 20.36
N TYR A 746 19.58 -11.07 20.14
CA TYR A 746 19.34 -11.68 18.83
C TYR A 746 18.99 -10.64 17.75
N TYR A 747 18.01 -9.76 17.99
CA TYR A 747 17.58 -8.77 16.99
C TYR A 747 18.61 -7.66 16.76
N LEU A 748 19.40 -7.31 17.78
CA LEU A 748 20.53 -6.40 17.62
C LEU A 748 21.62 -7.02 16.75
N ALA A 749 21.98 -8.28 16.99
CA ALA A 749 22.94 -8.97 16.16
C ALA A 749 22.44 -9.18 14.73
N LEU A 750 21.14 -9.43 14.54
CA LEU A 750 20.51 -9.50 13.21
C LEU A 750 20.63 -8.16 12.47
N SER A 751 20.40 -7.04 13.16
CA SER A 751 20.61 -5.71 12.59
C SER A 751 22.07 -5.47 12.20
N HIS A 752 23.02 -5.79 13.09
CA HIS A 752 24.45 -5.63 12.80
C HIS A 752 24.93 -6.53 11.66
N PHE A 753 24.38 -7.73 11.54
CA PHE A 753 24.65 -8.65 10.45
C PHE A 753 24.19 -8.06 9.10
N HIS A 754 22.96 -7.55 9.01
CA HIS A 754 22.46 -6.89 7.80
C HIS A 754 23.14 -5.55 7.49
N MET A 755 23.74 -4.90 8.49
CA MET A 755 24.59 -3.71 8.33
C MET A 755 26.06 -4.06 7.99
N ASN A 756 26.36 -5.33 7.68
CA ASN A 756 27.69 -5.84 7.36
C ASN A 756 28.74 -5.69 8.50
N LYS A 757 28.29 -5.57 9.75
CA LYS A 757 29.13 -5.49 10.96
C LYS A 757 29.30 -6.87 11.59
N ILE A 758 29.86 -7.81 10.82
CA ILE A 758 29.90 -9.26 11.15
C ILE A 758 30.59 -9.55 12.49
N SER A 759 31.72 -8.90 12.78
CA SER A 759 32.45 -9.11 14.05
C SER A 759 31.63 -8.72 15.27
N SER A 760 30.89 -7.60 15.19
CA SER A 760 30.03 -7.11 16.26
C SER A 760 28.79 -8.00 16.42
N ALA A 761 28.17 -8.42 15.31
CA ALA A 761 27.06 -9.37 15.33
C ALA A 761 27.46 -10.70 16.00
N GLY A 762 28.66 -11.22 15.70
CA GLY A 762 29.18 -12.45 16.30
C GLY A 762 29.41 -12.34 17.81
N GLN A 763 29.96 -11.21 18.29
CA GLN A 763 30.15 -10.96 19.71
C GLN A 763 28.81 -10.89 20.47
N ILE A 764 27.84 -10.15 19.92
CA ILE A 764 26.51 -9.98 20.52
C ILE A 764 25.75 -11.32 20.55
N LEU A 765 25.83 -12.13 19.48
CA LEU A 765 25.24 -13.47 19.45
C LEU A 765 25.86 -14.41 20.47
N HIS A 766 27.18 -14.35 20.64
CA HIS A 766 27.85 -15.18 21.63
C HIS A 766 27.37 -14.83 23.05
N GLN A 767 27.19 -13.54 23.35
CA GLN A 767 26.64 -13.09 24.63
C GLN A 767 25.17 -13.54 24.80
N ALA A 768 24.32 -13.31 23.80
CA ALA A 768 22.91 -13.71 23.83
C ALA A 768 22.73 -15.24 23.96
N SER A 769 23.65 -16.04 23.42
CA SER A 769 23.60 -17.51 23.53
C SER A 769 23.79 -18.02 24.96
N LYS A 770 24.51 -17.28 25.81
CA LYS A 770 24.74 -17.66 27.21
C LYS A 770 23.51 -17.43 28.09
N THR A 771 22.66 -16.48 27.72
CA THR A 771 21.47 -16.06 28.49
C THR A 771 20.18 -16.71 27.97
N ALA A 772 20.21 -17.37 26.80
CA ALA A 772 19.06 -17.98 26.14
C ALA A 772 18.52 -19.29 26.77
N THR A 773 19.09 -19.76 27.89
CA THR A 773 18.94 -21.14 28.44
C THR A 773 17.50 -21.57 28.80
N GLY A 774 16.54 -20.63 28.84
CA GLY A 774 15.11 -20.91 29.08
C GLY A 774 14.20 -20.87 27.85
N ASN A 775 14.61 -20.25 26.72
CA ASN A 775 13.73 -20.03 25.56
C ASN A 775 14.21 -20.83 24.34
N LYS A 776 13.63 -22.02 24.16
CA LYS A 776 13.96 -22.94 23.04
C LYS A 776 13.77 -22.30 21.65
N ARG A 777 12.86 -21.32 21.51
CA ARG A 777 12.63 -20.63 20.24
C ARG A 777 13.76 -19.65 19.94
N ILE A 778 14.13 -18.82 20.91
CA ILE A 778 15.21 -17.83 20.75
C ILE A 778 16.56 -18.53 20.56
N SER A 779 16.80 -19.63 21.27
CA SER A 779 18.04 -20.41 21.15
C SER A 779 18.25 -20.93 19.72
N LYS A 780 17.21 -21.48 19.09
CA LYS A 780 17.27 -21.93 17.69
C LYS A 780 17.54 -20.78 16.71
N LEU A 781 16.96 -19.60 16.95
CA LEU A 781 17.16 -18.42 16.12
C LEU A 781 18.61 -17.92 16.23
N ILE A 782 19.14 -17.86 17.45
CA ILE A 782 20.55 -17.49 17.73
C ILE A 782 21.50 -18.48 17.05
N GLU A 783 21.26 -19.79 17.16
CA GLU A 783 22.08 -20.82 16.49
C GLU A 783 22.06 -20.65 14.96
N ALA A 784 20.87 -20.47 14.38
CA ALA A 784 20.72 -20.28 12.94
C ALA A 784 21.47 -19.03 12.43
N LEU A 785 21.37 -17.91 13.15
CA LEU A 785 22.08 -16.69 12.78
C LEU A 785 23.59 -16.80 13.04
N ALA A 786 24.02 -17.48 14.10
CA ALA A 786 25.43 -17.71 14.39
C ALA A 786 26.11 -18.62 13.35
N ILE A 787 25.38 -19.52 12.70
CA ILE A 787 25.89 -20.27 11.54
C ILE A 787 26.15 -19.32 10.37
N LYS A 788 25.18 -18.44 10.04
CA LYS A 788 25.31 -17.46 8.94
C LYS A 788 26.45 -16.46 9.15
N VAL A 789 26.59 -15.95 10.37
CA VAL A 789 27.68 -15.04 10.76
C VAL A 789 29.05 -15.73 10.63
N ARG A 790 29.16 -17.02 10.98
CA ARG A 790 30.41 -17.80 10.85
C ARG A 790 30.76 -18.17 9.42
N SER A 791 29.77 -18.37 8.55
CA SER A 791 30.00 -18.64 7.12
C SER A 791 30.30 -17.39 6.30
N GLY A 792 30.26 -16.19 6.89
CA GLY A 792 30.56 -14.93 6.21
C GLY A 792 29.58 -14.57 5.09
N GLY A 793 28.37 -15.15 5.09
CA GLY A 793 27.44 -15.03 3.97
C GLY A 793 26.43 -13.92 4.19
N ILE A 794 26.35 -12.97 3.26
CA ILE A 794 25.13 -12.20 2.96
C ILE A 794 24.20 -13.09 2.15
#